data_AF-A0A256XFM6-F1
#
_entry.id   AF-A0A256XFM6-F1
#
_cell.length_a   1.000
_cell.length_b   1.000
_cell.length_c   1.000
_cell.angle_alpha   90.00
_cell.angle_beta   90.00
_cell.angle_gamma   90.00
#
_symmetry.space_group_name_H-M   'P 1'
#
loop_
_entity.id
_entity.type
_entity.pdbx_description
1 polymer ?
#
loop_
_entity_poly.entity_id
_entity_poly.type
_entity_poly.pdbx_seq_one_letter_code
_entity_poly.pdbx_strand_id
1 'polypeptide(L)'
;MNKTIRRHLRPKNKNNILKEFLMSVKAMAGIIPSYKKRWEFLSEKHRELEDKLESILKEYSESPSPNWPYWSNAVIGVFGAGKTQFLYHIYQKSLQYGFLPLYFLAEDLFGDIFKVDEDERTPGKLSEIASKKVETAKNAIAKNDREALEKILNPKNREELREMIQDLLNVFSSKNVSNAKTVVLVDELEQQYKSLQDKVRADERSPLRDWLERKDFLKFVALAPAGIYEMGKADQTRCHRLVIPPVDVEYIKKKYFRQHPGKANACWWLSRGKPRHVFKAFEKLRDLNTTALEPGEIKLFIRDELDPIGEEPSSVPPAILEGLPVTKWRYVLDLSPIETEPKRRYCVNADRLNFALLAEKLSEFFKIRREEAVLVSYYLKTIIKALSDQHNLIYLDPNDLAELFALTIDLLLEYEHASPGTKERLGEFMRLYEDSKDPSLHAYLLHFWEMKETVKGLPLTIKEIRATFPFPIMNPIVKGHLPKAVKEKWEGKGLPLWKWEKNNTTILFFASWRDFENYVQTDEFRDLALPQGKGVLYILPAGELKEKKSPLIEWLERNGKVRGLVTPSLLTDFLLSLAGEIEGEIPGRFSEIISILQESKENEILSRKVRIYYESINRLVSNSLPEPSPLWIESPPYADTVWGKNQIGDRKIVIPCIALAFADLSLKERQLVALLHELFKGGRKGAGVGDLHFSLPRGGYVSMATDILTRYESGDLKESEPISKLKRYFKKHKELVSLARLVSLNDFLKLENEENINRLLESFWRAVRGEFDYKGLDYLANWLEKDVLPTIDAAVNIEARAVNILGLEGIDFEESEDIVRAKDSLQRLLQGIKEALTDEGEGAPLVKALFTLFVRPLKDKESTLSDLQGQLEEARQALDNLEKVCENLRKNLWEYRKASQFAEIKEEHIEEAISEVTSLRGRITLRQLTEKADDGRQRLESLSSLLEELEKQIDLLSQNFNELTRG
;
A
#
# COMPACT_ATOMS: atom_id res chain seq x y z
N MET A 1 -44.71 -20.39 -23.04
CA MET A 1 -45.87 -19.77 -23.72
C MET A 1 -45.36 -19.00 -24.95
N ASN A 2 -44.94 -19.77 -25.96
CA ASN A 2 -44.17 -19.31 -27.12
C ASN A 2 -44.88 -19.88 -28.37
N LYS A 3 -45.71 -19.08 -29.07
CA LYS A 3 -46.18 -19.30 -30.47
C LYS A 3 -47.34 -18.39 -30.92
N THR A 4 -47.31 -17.06 -30.70
CA THR A 4 -48.37 -16.21 -31.31
C THR A 4 -47.95 -14.77 -31.68
N ILE A 5 -46.72 -14.51 -32.13
CA ILE A 5 -46.41 -13.25 -32.85
C ILE A 5 -45.35 -13.54 -33.93
N ARG A 6 -45.73 -14.25 -34.99
CA ARG A 6 -44.82 -14.53 -36.13
C ARG A 6 -45.53 -14.60 -37.48
N ARG A 7 -46.58 -13.80 -37.70
CA ARG A 7 -47.40 -13.94 -38.93
C ARG A 7 -47.82 -12.68 -39.68
N HIS A 8 -47.28 -11.49 -39.44
CA HIS A 8 -47.75 -10.27 -40.13
C HIS A 8 -46.67 -9.37 -40.75
N LEU A 9 -45.63 -9.94 -41.37
CA LEU A 9 -44.78 -9.17 -42.30
C LEU A 9 -44.38 -10.02 -43.51
N ARG A 10 -45.13 -9.89 -44.61
CA ARG A 10 -44.66 -10.21 -45.97
C ARG A 10 -44.28 -8.89 -46.68
N PRO A 11 -43.28 -8.92 -47.57
CA PRO A 11 -42.54 -7.74 -48.00
C PRO A 11 -43.30 -6.99 -49.11
N LYS A 12 -43.59 -5.70 -48.90
CA LYS A 12 -43.89 -4.76 -49.98
C LYS A 12 -42.66 -3.87 -50.21
N ASN A 13 -42.26 -3.79 -51.47
CA ASN A 13 -41.28 -2.87 -52.06
C ASN A 13 -39.81 -2.95 -51.61
N LYS A 14 -39.05 -3.88 -52.23
CA LYS A 14 -37.58 -3.83 -52.29
C LYS A 14 -37.03 -2.47 -52.75
N ASN A 15 -37.76 -1.72 -53.58
CA ASN A 15 -37.36 -0.36 -53.99
C ASN A 15 -37.53 0.71 -52.90
N ASN A 16 -38.44 0.54 -51.94
CA ASN A 16 -38.50 1.42 -50.77
C ASN A 16 -37.44 1.06 -49.75
N ILE A 17 -37.18 -0.24 -49.54
CA ILE A 17 -36.10 -0.69 -48.64
C ILE A 17 -34.73 -0.25 -49.18
N LEU A 18 -34.50 -0.32 -50.49
CA LEU A 18 -33.25 0.18 -51.08
C LEU A 18 -33.14 1.71 -51.00
N LYS A 19 -34.26 2.44 -51.08
CA LYS A 19 -34.30 3.91 -50.97
C LYS A 19 -34.20 4.38 -49.52
N GLU A 20 -34.78 3.65 -48.56
CA GLU A 20 -34.61 3.83 -47.11
C GLU A 20 -33.22 3.41 -46.65
N PHE A 21 -32.64 2.34 -47.21
CA PHE A 21 -31.25 1.94 -46.98
C PHE A 21 -30.27 2.93 -47.62
N LEU A 22 -30.52 3.43 -48.84
CA LEU A 22 -29.71 4.49 -49.45
C LEU A 22 -29.89 5.85 -48.75
N MET A 23 -31.06 6.13 -48.17
CA MET A 23 -31.27 7.30 -47.32
C MET A 23 -30.67 7.12 -45.92
N SER A 24 -30.67 5.90 -45.35
CA SER A 24 -30.00 5.61 -44.07
C SER A 24 -28.49 5.55 -44.23
N VAL A 25 -27.96 5.13 -45.39
CA VAL A 25 -26.53 5.19 -45.73
C VAL A 25 -26.09 6.62 -46.02
N LYS A 26 -26.92 7.45 -46.70
CA LYS A 26 -26.68 8.90 -46.83
C LYS A 26 -26.82 9.66 -45.51
N ALA A 27 -27.64 9.20 -44.57
CA ALA A 27 -27.79 9.76 -43.23
C ALA A 27 -26.64 9.32 -42.30
N MET A 28 -26.24 8.04 -42.35
CA MET A 28 -25.04 7.52 -41.68
C MET A 28 -23.75 8.22 -42.14
N ALA A 29 -23.66 8.65 -43.41
CA ALA A 29 -22.56 9.49 -43.91
C ALA A 29 -22.47 10.87 -43.22
N GLY A 30 -23.49 11.29 -42.47
CA GLY A 30 -23.50 12.52 -41.67
C GLY A 30 -22.74 12.43 -40.35
N ILE A 31 -22.56 11.23 -39.79
CA ILE A 31 -22.11 11.01 -38.39
C ILE A 31 -20.60 10.73 -38.29
N ILE A 32 -19.99 10.20 -39.36
CA ILE A 32 -18.57 9.82 -39.39
C ILE A 32 -17.77 10.93 -40.09
N PRO A 33 -16.61 11.37 -39.54
CA PRO A 33 -15.72 12.30 -40.22
C PRO A 33 -15.36 11.77 -41.61
N SER A 34 -15.47 12.61 -42.63
CA SER A 34 -15.19 12.21 -44.01
C SER A 34 -14.36 13.26 -44.71
N TYR A 35 -13.29 12.83 -45.37
CA TYR A 35 -12.41 13.70 -46.15
C TYR A 35 -13.18 14.44 -47.26
N LYS A 36 -14.18 13.81 -47.88
CA LYS A 36 -15.01 14.45 -48.93
C LYS A 36 -16.02 15.46 -48.39
N LYS A 37 -16.29 15.46 -47.08
CA LYS A 37 -17.26 16.36 -46.47
C LYS A 37 -16.60 17.72 -46.22
N ARG A 38 -17.25 18.80 -46.66
CA ARG A 38 -16.77 20.16 -46.39
C ARG A 38 -16.94 20.53 -44.93
N TRP A 39 -16.01 21.33 -44.41
CA TRP A 39 -16.20 22.01 -43.13
C TRP A 39 -17.43 22.92 -43.21
N GLU A 40 -18.28 22.85 -42.20
CA GLU A 40 -19.51 23.63 -42.14
C GLU A 40 -19.50 24.50 -40.88
N PHE A 41 -19.98 25.73 -41.01
CA PHE A 41 -20.12 26.65 -39.89
C PHE A 41 -21.34 26.30 -39.04
N LEU A 42 -21.12 25.47 -38.02
CA LEU A 42 -22.17 25.06 -37.08
C LEU A 42 -22.46 26.16 -36.03
N SER A 43 -21.59 27.16 -35.91
CA SER A 43 -21.78 28.38 -35.13
C SER A 43 -20.88 29.50 -35.66
N GLU A 44 -21.07 30.75 -35.22
CA GLU A 44 -20.19 31.86 -35.62
C GLU A 44 -18.76 31.68 -35.11
N LYS A 45 -18.58 31.01 -33.95
CA LYS A 45 -17.25 30.62 -33.47
C LYS A 45 -16.56 29.60 -34.38
N HIS A 46 -17.30 28.76 -35.12
CA HIS A 46 -16.70 27.89 -36.14
C HIS A 46 -16.12 28.72 -37.30
N ARG A 47 -16.76 29.85 -37.63
CA ARG A 47 -16.25 30.80 -38.63
C ARG A 47 -15.00 31.50 -38.11
N GLU A 48 -15.03 32.05 -36.90
CA GLU A 48 -13.84 32.64 -36.26
C GLU A 48 -12.67 31.64 -36.17
N LEU A 49 -12.96 30.35 -35.93
CA LEU A 49 -11.96 29.30 -35.91
C LEU A 49 -11.34 29.07 -37.30
N GLU A 50 -12.14 29.13 -38.36
CA GLU A 50 -11.64 29.09 -39.75
C GLU A 50 -10.82 30.35 -40.08
N ASP A 51 -11.30 31.54 -39.72
CA ASP A 51 -10.57 32.81 -39.96
C ASP A 51 -9.18 32.78 -39.27
N LYS A 52 -9.11 32.25 -38.04
CA LYS A 52 -7.85 32.02 -37.33
C LYS A 52 -6.94 31.03 -38.06
N LEU A 53 -7.49 29.91 -38.54
CA LEU A 53 -6.73 28.95 -39.33
C LEU A 53 -6.19 29.59 -40.61
N GLU A 54 -7.00 30.39 -41.31
CA GLU A 54 -6.58 31.11 -42.51
C GLU A 54 -5.47 32.10 -42.21
N SER A 55 -5.53 32.85 -41.10
CA SER A 55 -4.44 33.71 -40.65
C SER A 55 -3.14 32.92 -40.43
N ILE A 56 -3.22 31.79 -39.72
CA ILE A 56 -2.06 30.93 -39.44
C ILE A 56 -1.44 30.41 -40.75
N LEU A 57 -2.25 29.91 -41.68
CA LEU A 57 -1.75 29.38 -42.96
C LEU A 57 -1.19 30.49 -43.85
N LYS A 58 -1.80 31.67 -43.86
CA LYS A 58 -1.31 32.84 -44.60
C LYS A 58 0.03 33.34 -44.05
N GLU A 59 0.14 33.53 -42.74
CA GLU A 59 1.40 33.92 -42.10
C GLU A 59 2.49 32.86 -42.31
N TYR A 60 2.13 31.56 -42.26
CA TYR A 60 3.06 30.49 -42.60
C TYR A 60 3.56 30.58 -44.05
N SER A 61 2.70 30.99 -44.99
CA SER A 61 3.06 31.21 -46.40
C SER A 61 4.12 32.30 -46.58
N GLU A 62 4.10 33.32 -45.74
CA GLU A 62 4.98 34.50 -45.78
C GLU A 62 6.37 34.26 -45.16
N SER A 63 6.64 33.03 -44.69
CA SER A 63 7.90 32.62 -44.01
C SER A 63 8.07 33.32 -42.67
N PRO A 64 7.34 32.86 -41.65
CA PRO A 64 7.20 33.56 -40.39
C PRO A 64 8.51 33.60 -39.59
N SER A 65 8.63 34.62 -38.74
CA SER A 65 9.74 34.79 -37.81
C SER A 65 10.02 33.50 -37.00
N PRO A 66 11.29 33.24 -36.60
CA PRO A 66 11.59 32.18 -35.65
C PRO A 66 10.78 32.27 -34.35
N ASN A 67 10.34 33.46 -33.94
CA ASN A 67 9.56 33.66 -32.70
C ASN A 67 8.04 33.60 -32.91
N TRP A 68 7.58 33.15 -34.07
CA TRP A 68 6.17 33.00 -34.37
C TRP A 68 5.53 31.93 -33.47
N PRO A 69 4.45 32.23 -32.74
CA PRO A 69 3.95 31.32 -31.69
C PRO A 69 3.13 30.14 -32.22
N TYR A 70 2.85 30.09 -33.53
CA TYR A 70 1.94 29.12 -34.13
C TYR A 70 2.64 27.94 -34.81
N TRP A 71 3.95 27.72 -34.59
CA TRP A 71 4.66 26.55 -35.14
C TRP A 71 4.03 25.21 -34.76
N SER A 72 3.44 25.15 -33.58
CA SER A 72 2.77 23.96 -33.05
C SER A 72 1.39 24.35 -32.53
N ASN A 73 0.35 23.67 -33.00
CA ASN A 73 -1.04 23.95 -32.66
C ASN A 73 -1.73 22.69 -32.12
N ALA A 74 -2.46 22.81 -31.02
CA ALA A 74 -3.33 21.78 -30.48
C ALA A 74 -4.78 22.05 -30.89
N VAL A 75 -5.36 21.15 -31.68
CA VAL A 75 -6.80 21.11 -32.00
C VAL A 75 -7.52 20.42 -30.85
N ILE A 76 -8.28 21.18 -30.07
CA ILE A 76 -8.89 20.72 -28.81
C ILE A 76 -10.39 20.58 -28.98
N GLY A 77 -10.94 19.43 -28.62
CA GLY A 77 -12.39 19.22 -28.62
C GLY A 77 -12.81 17.96 -27.90
N VAL A 78 -13.89 18.04 -27.13
CA VAL A 78 -14.51 16.89 -26.44
C VAL A 78 -14.82 15.77 -27.42
N PHE A 79 -15.01 14.54 -26.93
CA PHE A 79 -15.45 13.44 -27.79
C PHE A 79 -16.71 13.82 -28.59
N GLY A 80 -16.65 13.65 -29.92
CA GLY A 80 -17.72 14.06 -30.83
C GLY A 80 -17.74 15.54 -31.22
N ALA A 81 -16.75 16.35 -30.81
CA ALA A 81 -16.63 17.78 -31.17
C ALA A 81 -16.32 18.02 -32.66
N GLY A 82 -15.75 17.04 -33.38
CA GLY A 82 -15.38 17.18 -34.79
C GLY A 82 -13.90 17.42 -35.08
N LYS A 83 -12.99 17.05 -34.17
CA LYS A 83 -11.52 17.17 -34.31
C LYS A 83 -10.98 16.64 -35.64
N THR A 84 -11.26 15.37 -35.93
CA THR A 84 -10.82 14.71 -37.17
C THR A 84 -11.35 15.42 -38.43
N GLN A 85 -12.60 15.89 -38.41
CA GLN A 85 -13.16 16.65 -39.53
C GLN A 85 -12.45 18.00 -39.73
N PHE A 86 -12.05 18.66 -38.63
CA PHE A 86 -11.27 19.89 -38.71
C PHE A 86 -9.85 19.64 -39.22
N LEU A 87 -9.21 18.53 -38.83
CA LEU A 87 -7.91 18.13 -39.40
C LEU A 87 -8.02 17.87 -40.92
N TYR A 88 -9.08 17.22 -41.40
CA TYR A 88 -9.33 17.07 -42.83
C TYR A 88 -9.51 18.41 -43.55
N HIS A 89 -10.16 19.39 -42.90
CA HIS A 89 -10.27 20.75 -43.44
C HIS A 89 -8.91 21.45 -43.52
N ILE A 90 -8.09 21.35 -42.47
CA ILE A 90 -6.72 21.90 -42.46
C ILE A 90 -5.90 21.28 -43.59
N TYR A 91 -6.02 19.97 -43.80
CA TYR A 91 -5.36 19.26 -44.89
C TYR A 91 -5.75 19.84 -46.27
N GLN A 92 -7.05 20.00 -46.53
CA GLN A 92 -7.55 20.54 -47.80
C GLN A 92 -7.11 21.99 -48.03
N LYS A 93 -7.18 22.84 -47.01
CA LYS A 93 -6.68 24.21 -47.07
C LYS A 93 -5.18 24.24 -47.32
N SER A 94 -4.40 23.38 -46.68
CA SER A 94 -2.96 23.28 -46.89
C SER A 94 -2.62 22.98 -48.37
N LEU A 95 -3.36 22.07 -49.01
CA LEU A 95 -3.22 21.81 -50.46
C LEU A 95 -3.53 23.05 -51.31
N GLN A 96 -4.56 23.84 -50.94
CA GLN A 96 -4.92 25.07 -51.65
C GLN A 96 -3.83 26.15 -51.54
N TYR A 97 -3.16 26.25 -50.40
CA TYR A 97 -1.99 27.12 -50.20
C TYR A 97 -0.70 26.57 -50.83
N GLY A 98 -0.74 25.37 -51.44
CA GLY A 98 0.42 24.72 -52.05
C GLY A 98 1.40 24.13 -51.05
N PHE A 99 1.00 23.97 -49.79
CA PHE A 99 1.78 23.27 -48.77
C PHE A 99 1.63 21.76 -48.91
N LEU A 100 2.59 21.01 -48.36
CA LEU A 100 2.59 19.56 -48.30
C LEU A 100 1.99 19.09 -46.97
N PRO A 101 0.69 18.73 -46.90
CA PRO A 101 0.11 18.21 -45.68
C PRO A 101 0.37 16.71 -45.53
N LEU A 102 0.91 16.30 -44.39
CA LEU A 102 1.09 14.89 -44.03
C LEU A 102 0.19 14.58 -42.84
N TYR A 103 -0.71 13.62 -43.00
CA TYR A 103 -1.62 13.18 -41.95
C TYR A 103 -1.13 11.86 -41.35
N PHE A 104 -0.93 11.84 -40.04
CA PHE A 104 -0.50 10.68 -39.27
C PHE A 104 -1.47 10.39 -38.12
N LEU A 105 -1.58 9.13 -37.76
CA LEU A 105 -1.96 8.79 -36.39
C LEU A 105 -0.75 8.93 -35.49
N ALA A 106 -0.99 9.30 -34.23
CA ALA A 106 0.09 9.43 -33.26
C ALA A 106 0.87 8.13 -33.08
N GLU A 107 0.20 6.98 -33.10
CA GLU A 107 0.85 5.67 -33.08
C GLU A 107 1.79 5.48 -34.27
N ASP A 108 1.33 5.81 -35.48
CA ASP A 108 2.13 5.66 -36.70
C ASP A 108 3.30 6.64 -36.77
N LEU A 109 3.19 7.83 -36.18
CA LEU A 109 4.30 8.80 -36.16
C LEU A 109 5.32 8.46 -35.07
N PHE A 110 4.88 8.18 -33.85
CA PHE A 110 5.75 8.08 -32.67
C PHE A 110 6.04 6.66 -32.21
N GLY A 111 5.25 5.66 -32.59
CA GLY A 111 5.29 4.30 -32.01
C GLY A 111 6.61 3.55 -32.18
N ASP A 112 7.45 3.93 -33.16
CA ASP A 112 8.77 3.31 -33.34
C ASP A 112 9.74 3.62 -32.18
N ILE A 113 9.47 4.62 -31.33
CA ILE A 113 10.27 4.87 -30.13
C ILE A 113 10.25 3.67 -29.16
N PHE A 114 9.18 2.87 -29.19
CA PHE A 114 9.07 1.68 -28.34
C PHE A 114 9.89 0.49 -28.85
N LYS A 115 10.44 0.58 -30.07
CA LYS A 115 11.37 -0.41 -30.63
C LYS A 115 12.83 -0.08 -30.32
N VAL A 116 13.09 1.08 -29.73
CA VAL A 116 14.42 1.51 -29.27
C VAL A 116 14.63 1.03 -27.84
N ASP A 117 15.88 0.74 -27.49
CA ASP A 117 16.30 0.38 -26.14
C ASP A 117 15.91 1.45 -25.12
N GLU A 118 15.53 1.03 -23.92
CA GLU A 118 14.95 1.91 -22.88
C GLU A 118 15.86 3.07 -22.49
N ASP A 119 17.17 2.87 -22.51
CA ASP A 119 18.14 3.89 -22.14
C ASP A 119 18.22 5.05 -23.15
N GLU A 120 17.83 4.81 -24.41
CA GLU A 120 17.91 5.81 -25.49
C GLU A 120 16.58 6.52 -25.76
N ARG A 121 15.50 6.15 -25.06
CA ARG A 121 14.17 6.75 -25.24
C ARG A 121 14.14 8.17 -24.64
N THR A 122 14.52 9.16 -25.43
CA THR A 122 14.58 10.59 -25.05
C THR A 122 13.70 11.45 -25.97
N PRO A 123 13.29 12.68 -25.56
CA PRO A 123 12.59 13.62 -26.42
C PRO A 123 13.30 13.88 -27.74
N GLY A 124 14.63 14.00 -27.70
CA GLY A 124 15.46 14.20 -28.89
C GLY A 124 15.38 13.00 -29.85
N LYS A 125 15.43 11.77 -29.31
CA LYS A 125 15.31 10.56 -30.14
C LYS A 125 13.93 10.43 -30.76
N LEU A 126 12.88 10.74 -30.01
CA LEU A 126 11.51 10.75 -30.50
C LEU A 126 11.34 11.79 -31.62
N SER A 127 11.92 12.98 -31.45
CA SER A 127 11.95 14.05 -32.45
C SER A 127 12.69 13.62 -33.74
N GLU A 128 13.80 12.89 -33.61
CA GLU A 128 14.55 12.30 -34.73
C GLU A 128 13.68 11.30 -35.51
N ILE A 129 13.00 10.37 -34.81
CA ILE A 129 12.12 9.36 -35.42
C ILE A 129 11.00 10.03 -36.21
N ALA A 130 10.29 10.98 -35.60
CA ALA A 130 9.20 11.69 -36.25
C ALA A 130 9.67 12.47 -37.48
N SER A 131 10.82 13.17 -37.37
CA SER A 131 11.40 13.93 -38.48
C SER A 131 11.84 13.01 -39.63
N LYS A 132 12.44 11.86 -39.31
CA LYS A 132 12.81 10.85 -40.31
C LYS A 132 11.59 10.33 -41.06
N LYS A 133 10.45 10.11 -40.39
CA LYS A 133 9.20 9.70 -41.06
C LYS A 133 8.66 10.77 -42.00
N VAL A 134 8.66 12.03 -41.56
CA VAL A 134 8.27 13.18 -42.39
C VAL A 134 9.14 13.27 -43.65
N GLU A 135 10.47 13.18 -43.51
CA GLU A 135 11.39 13.22 -44.66
C GLU A 135 11.28 11.98 -45.55
N THR A 136 11.03 10.80 -44.98
CA THR A 136 10.80 9.58 -45.78
C THR A 136 9.50 9.71 -46.59
N ALA A 137 8.44 10.28 -46.02
CA ALA A 137 7.20 10.56 -46.73
C ALA A 137 7.40 11.57 -47.86
N LYS A 138 8.13 12.67 -47.60
CA LYS A 138 8.53 13.65 -48.65
C LYS A 138 9.26 12.98 -49.81
N ASN A 139 10.23 12.12 -49.51
CA ASN A 139 10.99 11.40 -50.52
C ASN A 139 10.13 10.42 -51.32
N ALA A 140 9.18 9.73 -50.68
CA ALA A 140 8.23 8.86 -51.37
C ALA A 140 7.35 9.67 -52.33
N ILE A 141 6.84 10.82 -51.90
CA ILE A 141 6.01 11.72 -52.73
C ILE A 141 6.83 12.28 -53.90
N ALA A 142 8.07 12.71 -53.67
CA ALA A 142 8.97 13.21 -54.71
C ALA A 142 9.28 12.17 -55.80
N LYS A 143 9.32 10.88 -55.42
CA LYS A 143 9.51 9.74 -56.33
C LYS A 143 8.21 9.22 -56.92
N ASN A 144 7.06 9.80 -56.54
CA ASN A 144 5.73 9.30 -56.86
C ASN A 144 5.53 7.82 -56.45
N ASP A 145 6.15 7.40 -55.33
CA ASP A 145 6.14 6.03 -54.81
C ASP A 145 4.98 5.85 -53.82
N ARG A 146 3.86 5.38 -54.35
CA ARG A 146 2.64 5.14 -53.57
C ARG A 146 2.82 4.06 -52.50
N GLU A 147 3.50 2.96 -52.82
CA GLU A 147 3.62 1.83 -51.90
C GLU A 147 4.47 2.20 -50.68
N ALA A 148 5.58 2.91 -50.90
CA ALA A 148 6.40 3.44 -49.81
C ALA A 148 5.61 4.43 -48.94
N LEU A 149 4.78 5.29 -49.55
CA LEU A 149 3.98 6.27 -48.82
C LEU A 149 2.87 5.60 -47.98
N GLU A 150 2.16 4.61 -48.54
CA GLU A 150 1.16 3.82 -47.83
C GLU A 150 1.77 3.04 -46.66
N LYS A 151 3.04 2.61 -46.77
CA LYS A 151 3.76 1.96 -45.66
C LYS A 151 4.09 2.93 -44.52
N ILE A 152 4.32 4.21 -44.81
CA ILE A 152 4.68 5.23 -43.82
C ILE A 152 3.44 5.81 -43.14
N LEU A 153 2.40 6.14 -43.92
CA LEU A 153 1.16 6.74 -43.42
C LEU A 153 0.14 5.70 -42.95
N ASN A 154 0.33 4.42 -43.30
CA ASN A 154 -0.43 3.27 -42.81
C ASN A 154 -1.97 3.41 -42.88
N PRO A 155 -2.57 3.48 -44.09
CA PRO A 155 -4.02 3.67 -44.28
C PRO A 155 -4.87 2.43 -43.97
N LYS A 156 -4.37 1.46 -43.17
CA LYS A 156 -5.08 0.20 -42.91
C LYS A 156 -6.50 0.50 -42.38
N ASN A 157 -7.49 -0.02 -43.10
CA ASN A 157 -8.92 0.13 -42.81
C ASN A 157 -9.47 1.58 -42.83
N ARG A 158 -8.77 2.54 -43.44
CA ARG A 158 -9.23 3.95 -43.57
C ARG A 158 -9.25 4.37 -45.04
N GLU A 159 -10.43 4.37 -45.65
CA GLU A 159 -10.60 4.77 -47.06
C GLU A 159 -10.21 6.23 -47.28
N GLU A 160 -10.49 7.10 -46.32
CA GLU A 160 -10.19 8.53 -46.36
C GLU A 160 -8.69 8.79 -46.51
N LEU A 161 -7.84 8.04 -45.79
CA LEU A 161 -6.39 8.23 -45.87
C LEU A 161 -5.83 7.78 -47.22
N ARG A 162 -6.43 6.78 -47.85
CA ARG A 162 -6.08 6.37 -49.22
C ARG A 162 -6.42 7.46 -50.24
N GLU A 163 -7.55 8.15 -50.06
CA GLU A 163 -7.93 9.28 -50.90
C GLU A 163 -6.99 10.47 -50.70
N MET A 164 -6.63 10.78 -49.45
CA MET A 164 -5.64 11.80 -49.12
C MET A 164 -4.28 11.50 -49.77
N ILE A 165 -3.80 10.25 -49.70
CA ILE A 165 -2.57 9.81 -50.38
C ILE A 165 -2.66 10.04 -51.89
N GLN A 166 -3.80 9.70 -52.50
CA GLN A 166 -4.00 9.92 -53.94
C GLN A 166 -3.96 11.41 -54.31
N ASP A 167 -4.61 12.26 -53.52
CA ASP A 167 -4.62 13.71 -53.75
C ASP A 167 -3.22 14.32 -53.58
N LEU A 168 -2.45 13.89 -52.58
CA LEU A 168 -1.05 14.29 -52.41
C LEU A 168 -0.22 13.98 -53.64
N LEU A 169 -0.25 12.73 -54.11
CA LEU A 169 0.51 12.29 -55.27
C LEU A 169 0.08 13.05 -56.52
N ASN A 170 -1.23 13.26 -56.73
CA ASN A 170 -1.74 14.01 -57.86
C ASN A 170 -1.23 15.47 -57.85
N VAL A 171 -1.33 16.17 -56.71
CA VAL A 171 -0.96 17.59 -56.59
C VAL A 171 0.55 17.83 -56.66
N PHE A 172 1.36 16.88 -56.17
CA PHE A 172 2.81 17.03 -56.05
C PHE A 172 3.65 16.21 -57.04
N SER A 173 3.04 15.37 -57.87
CA SER A 173 3.72 14.54 -58.89
C SER A 173 4.69 15.30 -59.81
N SER A 174 4.45 16.59 -60.05
CA SER A 174 5.26 17.45 -60.91
C SER A 174 5.87 18.66 -60.20
N LYS A 175 5.83 18.71 -58.86
CA LYS A 175 6.32 19.84 -58.06
C LYS A 175 7.64 19.51 -57.36
N ASN A 176 8.42 20.54 -57.04
CA ASN A 176 9.61 20.39 -56.21
C ASN A 176 9.20 20.18 -54.74
N VAL A 177 8.97 18.91 -54.37
CA VAL A 177 8.55 18.48 -53.02
C VAL A 177 9.58 18.83 -51.96
N SER A 178 10.88 18.83 -52.30
CA SER A 178 11.96 19.15 -51.35
C SER A 178 11.88 20.58 -50.79
N ASN A 179 11.38 21.53 -51.58
CA ASN A 179 11.24 22.93 -51.18
C ASN A 179 9.81 23.30 -50.75
N ALA A 180 8.88 22.34 -50.73
CA ALA A 180 7.52 22.59 -50.28
C ALA A 180 7.49 22.79 -48.76
N LYS A 181 6.77 23.82 -48.30
CA LYS A 181 6.47 24.00 -46.87
C LYS A 181 5.57 22.86 -46.42
N THR A 182 5.90 22.26 -45.27
CA THR A 182 5.23 21.04 -44.79
C THR A 182 4.29 21.36 -43.63
N VAL A 183 3.10 20.75 -43.65
CA VAL A 183 2.15 20.79 -42.55
C VAL A 183 1.96 19.36 -42.04
N VAL A 184 2.23 19.11 -40.76
CA VAL A 184 2.07 17.79 -40.14
C VAL A 184 0.81 17.78 -39.26
N LEU A 185 -0.11 16.89 -39.57
CA LEU A 185 -1.36 16.68 -38.86
C LEU A 185 -1.28 15.36 -38.10
N VAL A 186 -1.52 15.39 -36.79
CA VAL A 186 -1.48 14.20 -35.94
C VAL A 186 -2.83 14.02 -35.27
N ASP A 187 -3.49 12.89 -35.53
CA ASP A 187 -4.76 12.51 -34.90
C ASP A 187 -4.54 11.47 -33.78
N GLU A 188 -5.52 11.35 -32.89
CA GLU A 188 -5.56 10.36 -31.80
C GLU A 188 -4.32 10.39 -30.87
N LEU A 189 -3.78 11.59 -30.59
CA LEU A 189 -2.58 11.73 -29.77
C LEU A 189 -2.78 11.30 -28.31
N GLU A 190 -4.00 11.40 -27.77
CA GLU A 190 -4.34 11.14 -26.37
C GLU A 190 -3.84 9.78 -25.87
N GLN A 191 -4.19 8.69 -26.57
CA GLN A 191 -3.84 7.33 -26.16
C GLN A 191 -2.33 7.07 -26.25
N GLN A 192 -1.71 7.58 -27.31
CA GLN A 192 -0.29 7.40 -27.55
C GLN A 192 0.55 8.22 -26.57
N TYR A 193 0.11 9.43 -26.24
CA TYR A 193 0.85 10.37 -25.40
C TYR A 193 1.11 9.81 -24.01
N LYS A 194 0.14 9.13 -23.40
CA LYS A 194 0.31 8.43 -22.13
C LYS A 194 1.43 7.38 -22.19
N SER A 195 1.42 6.56 -23.24
CA SER A 195 2.47 5.55 -23.47
C SER A 195 3.85 6.19 -23.69
N LEU A 196 3.90 7.38 -24.31
CA LEU A 196 5.12 8.14 -24.49
C LEU A 196 5.64 8.71 -23.16
N GLN A 197 4.79 9.25 -22.30
CA GLN A 197 5.18 9.77 -20.99
C GLN A 197 5.80 8.70 -20.09
N ASP A 198 5.25 7.49 -20.11
CA ASP A 198 5.73 6.40 -19.26
C ASP A 198 7.08 5.85 -19.71
N LYS A 199 7.37 5.90 -21.02
CA LYS A 199 8.51 5.20 -21.63
C LYS A 199 9.62 6.10 -22.16
N VAL A 200 9.38 7.40 -22.30
CA VAL A 200 10.38 8.38 -22.76
C VAL A 200 10.89 9.18 -21.57
N ARG A 201 12.20 9.13 -21.33
CA ARG A 201 12.91 9.85 -20.27
C ARG A 201 12.90 11.35 -20.59
N ALA A 202 11.92 12.08 -20.04
CA ALA A 202 11.71 13.49 -20.29
C ALA A 202 11.46 14.28 -19.00
N ASP A 203 12.12 15.43 -18.85
CA ASP A 203 11.81 16.38 -17.79
C ASP A 203 10.36 16.88 -17.91
N GLU A 204 9.72 17.14 -16.77
CA GLU A 204 8.32 17.62 -16.70
C GLU A 204 7.31 16.77 -17.49
N ARG A 205 7.61 15.48 -17.72
CA ARG A 205 6.79 14.55 -18.50
C ARG A 205 6.44 15.04 -19.90
N SER A 206 7.39 15.70 -20.56
CA SER A 206 7.19 16.37 -21.84
C SER A 206 7.93 15.63 -22.97
N PRO A 207 7.47 14.42 -23.37
CA PRO A 207 8.16 13.57 -24.34
C PRO A 207 8.19 14.17 -25.76
N LEU A 208 7.31 15.12 -26.07
CA LEU A 208 7.26 15.76 -27.38
C LEU A 208 8.04 17.08 -27.45
N ARG A 209 8.71 17.49 -26.36
CA ARG A 209 9.30 18.83 -26.20
C ARG A 209 10.12 19.24 -27.41
N ASP A 210 11.11 18.43 -27.74
CA ASP A 210 12.06 18.72 -28.81
C ASP A 210 11.38 18.70 -30.18
N TRP A 211 10.35 17.88 -30.38
CA TRP A 211 9.60 17.83 -31.64
C TRP A 211 8.69 19.05 -31.80
N LEU A 212 8.00 19.48 -30.74
CA LEU A 212 7.13 20.65 -30.74
C LEU A 212 7.92 21.95 -30.94
N GLU A 213 9.17 22.02 -30.47
CA GLU A 213 10.06 23.20 -30.63
C GLU A 213 10.64 23.37 -32.04
N ARG A 214 10.71 22.29 -32.84
CA ARG A 214 11.28 22.37 -34.20
C ARG A 214 10.47 23.31 -35.11
N LYS A 215 11.16 24.04 -35.98
CA LYS A 215 10.59 25.08 -36.85
C LYS A 215 10.73 24.73 -38.34
N ASP A 216 10.83 23.45 -38.63
CA ASP A 216 10.96 22.88 -39.97
C ASP A 216 9.60 22.60 -40.63
N PHE A 217 8.55 22.36 -39.84
CA PHE A 217 7.18 22.18 -40.32
C PHE A 217 6.14 22.72 -39.33
N LEU A 218 5.01 23.17 -39.87
CA LEU A 218 3.84 23.59 -39.10
C LEU A 218 3.10 22.36 -38.58
N LYS A 219 2.74 22.32 -37.29
CA LYS A 219 2.16 21.13 -36.66
C LYS A 219 0.75 21.41 -36.15
N PHE A 220 -0.15 20.45 -36.36
CA PHE A 220 -1.46 20.39 -35.72
C PHE A 220 -1.64 19.03 -35.06
N VAL A 221 -1.85 19.00 -33.74
CA VAL A 221 -2.11 17.78 -32.96
C VAL A 221 -3.52 17.79 -32.40
N ALA A 222 -4.30 16.73 -32.62
CA ALA A 222 -5.67 16.64 -32.11
C ALA A 222 -5.73 15.91 -30.75
N LEU A 223 -6.38 16.56 -29.78
CA LEU A 223 -6.49 16.10 -28.40
C LEU A 223 -7.86 16.46 -27.82
N ALA A 224 -8.34 15.67 -26.87
CA ALA A 224 -9.48 15.97 -26.04
C ALA A 224 -9.07 17.01 -25.00
N PRO A 225 -10.03 17.72 -24.39
CA PRO A 225 -9.75 18.61 -23.29
C PRO A 225 -9.04 17.88 -22.16
N ALA A 226 -9.38 16.62 -21.88
CA ALA A 226 -8.64 15.78 -20.93
C ALA A 226 -7.18 15.55 -21.35
N GLY A 227 -6.96 15.19 -22.62
CA GLY A 227 -5.63 14.85 -23.16
C GLY A 227 -4.62 16.01 -23.14
N ILE A 228 -5.07 17.27 -23.23
CA ILE A 228 -4.16 18.43 -23.07
C ILE A 228 -3.69 18.60 -21.61
N TYR A 229 -4.38 18.01 -20.63
CA TYR A 229 -3.92 17.95 -19.23
C TYR A 229 -2.97 16.79 -18.98
N GLU A 230 -3.15 15.70 -19.73
CA GLU A 230 -2.19 14.60 -19.74
C GLU A 230 -0.89 15.05 -20.40
N MET A 231 -0.90 16.07 -21.25
CA MET A 231 0.33 16.71 -21.74
C MET A 231 1.20 17.30 -20.63
N GLY A 232 2.48 16.95 -20.65
CA GLY A 232 3.50 17.56 -19.80
C GLY A 232 3.49 19.08 -19.93
N LYS A 233 3.80 19.78 -18.83
CA LYS A 233 3.64 21.24 -18.75
C LYS A 233 4.42 21.96 -19.85
N ALA A 234 5.63 21.51 -20.13
CA ALA A 234 6.45 22.05 -21.21
C ALA A 234 5.84 21.78 -22.60
N ASP A 235 5.30 20.59 -22.87
CA ASP A 235 4.63 20.32 -24.15
C ASP A 235 3.36 21.17 -24.31
N GLN A 236 2.61 21.36 -23.23
CA GLN A 236 1.37 22.12 -23.21
C GLN A 236 1.58 23.61 -23.55
N THR A 237 2.66 24.23 -23.04
CA THR A 237 2.95 25.66 -23.26
C THR A 237 3.48 25.95 -24.67
N ARG A 238 3.96 24.93 -25.38
CA ARG A 238 4.52 25.05 -26.75
C ARG A 238 3.46 24.97 -27.85
N CYS A 239 2.22 24.62 -27.51
CA CYS A 239 1.13 24.50 -28.45
C CYS A 239 0.17 25.69 -28.35
N HIS A 240 -0.02 26.42 -29.46
CA HIS A 240 -1.16 27.33 -29.60
C HIS A 240 -2.46 26.51 -29.69
N ARG A 241 -3.58 27.00 -29.15
CA ARG A 241 -4.78 26.17 -28.98
C ARG A 241 -5.92 26.61 -29.88
N LEU A 242 -6.46 25.65 -30.61
CA LEU A 242 -7.60 25.78 -31.51
C LEU A 242 -8.75 24.95 -30.93
N VAL A 243 -9.58 25.59 -30.10
CA VAL A 243 -10.73 24.93 -29.44
C VAL A 243 -11.91 24.86 -30.40
N ILE A 244 -12.46 23.67 -30.59
CA ILE A 244 -13.66 23.46 -31.41
C ILE A 244 -14.90 23.83 -30.59
N PRO A 245 -15.67 24.85 -31.01
CA PRO A 245 -16.80 25.36 -30.24
C PRO A 245 -18.05 24.46 -30.37
N PRO A 246 -19.05 24.61 -29.48
CA PRO A 246 -20.34 23.94 -29.63
C PRO A 246 -21.09 24.41 -30.89
N VAL A 247 -22.01 23.56 -31.36
CA VAL A 247 -23.03 23.91 -32.36
C VAL A 247 -23.96 24.97 -31.78
N ASP A 248 -24.29 26.01 -32.57
CA ASP A 248 -25.31 26.97 -32.18
C ASP A 248 -26.70 26.34 -32.38
N VAL A 249 -27.58 26.43 -31.38
CA VAL A 249 -28.96 25.96 -31.51
C VAL A 249 -29.70 26.67 -32.65
N GLU A 250 -29.33 27.90 -33.01
CA GLU A 250 -29.86 28.61 -34.18
C GLU A 250 -29.61 27.84 -35.49
N TYR A 251 -28.43 27.23 -35.61
CA TYR A 251 -28.11 26.37 -36.74
C TYR A 251 -29.05 25.16 -36.79
N ILE A 252 -29.30 24.53 -35.64
CA ILE A 252 -30.23 23.38 -35.51
C ILE A 252 -31.67 23.78 -35.85
N LYS A 253 -32.16 24.91 -35.30
CA LYS A 253 -33.48 25.48 -35.59
C LYS A 253 -33.66 25.74 -37.08
N LYS A 254 -32.71 26.43 -37.73
CA LYS A 254 -32.80 26.83 -39.14
C LYS A 254 -32.65 25.67 -40.12
N LYS A 255 -31.79 24.69 -39.81
CA LYS A 255 -31.45 23.63 -40.75
C LYS A 255 -32.31 22.37 -40.59
N TYR A 256 -32.61 21.98 -39.35
CA TYR A 256 -33.17 20.67 -39.05
C TYR A 256 -34.60 20.71 -38.48
N PHE A 257 -34.93 21.74 -37.70
CA PHE A 257 -36.22 21.82 -36.99
C PHE A 257 -36.95 23.16 -37.19
N ARG A 258 -37.10 23.61 -38.45
CA ARG A 258 -37.68 24.93 -38.77
C ARG A 258 -39.05 25.19 -38.17
N GLN A 259 -39.87 24.15 -38.05
CA GLN A 259 -41.25 24.23 -37.54
C GLN A 259 -41.39 23.73 -36.10
N HIS A 260 -40.32 23.21 -35.49
CA HIS A 260 -40.34 22.58 -34.17
C HIS A 260 -39.18 23.08 -33.29
N PRO A 261 -39.17 24.37 -32.92
CA PRO A 261 -38.04 24.99 -32.21
C PRO A 261 -37.74 24.31 -30.86
N GLY A 262 -38.73 23.77 -30.14
CA GLY A 262 -38.43 23.06 -28.89
C GLY A 262 -37.80 21.68 -29.08
N LYS A 263 -38.06 20.98 -30.20
CA LYS A 263 -37.24 19.82 -30.58
C LYS A 263 -35.80 20.22 -30.91
N ALA A 264 -35.59 21.39 -31.49
CA ALA A 264 -34.25 21.93 -31.72
C ALA A 264 -33.52 22.19 -30.39
N ASN A 265 -34.22 22.82 -29.44
CA ASN A 265 -33.73 23.06 -28.08
C ASN A 265 -33.40 21.73 -27.38
N ALA A 266 -34.32 20.77 -27.39
CA ALA A 266 -34.11 19.43 -26.83
C ALA A 266 -32.93 18.69 -27.49
N CYS A 267 -32.82 18.75 -28.82
CA CYS A 267 -31.70 18.18 -29.56
C CYS A 267 -30.36 18.80 -29.13
N TRP A 268 -30.32 20.12 -28.94
CA TRP A 268 -29.12 20.80 -28.45
C TRP A 268 -28.80 20.38 -27.01
N TRP A 269 -29.79 20.32 -26.12
CA TRP A 269 -29.60 19.86 -24.76
C TRP A 269 -29.12 18.41 -24.75
N LEU A 270 -29.86 17.43 -25.26
CA LEU A 270 -29.49 16.01 -25.27
C LEU A 270 -28.07 15.72 -25.83
N SER A 271 -27.53 16.62 -26.65
CA SER A 271 -26.17 16.54 -27.21
C SER A 271 -25.14 17.48 -26.56
N ARG A 272 -25.56 18.42 -25.72
CA ARG A 272 -24.79 19.56 -25.20
C ARG A 272 -24.07 20.35 -26.29
N GLY A 273 -24.66 20.42 -27.48
CA GLY A 273 -24.08 21.09 -28.66
C GLY A 273 -22.90 20.36 -29.31
N LYS A 274 -22.60 19.10 -28.95
CA LYS A 274 -21.53 18.31 -29.57
C LYS A 274 -21.98 17.84 -30.97
N PRO A 275 -21.30 18.20 -32.08
CA PRO A 275 -21.75 17.90 -33.44
C PRO A 275 -22.17 16.45 -33.69
N ARG A 276 -21.36 15.46 -33.27
CA ARG A 276 -21.69 14.04 -33.44
C ARG A 276 -23.02 13.69 -32.77
N HIS A 277 -23.19 14.10 -31.52
CA HIS A 277 -24.39 13.84 -30.73
C HIS A 277 -25.59 14.65 -31.25
N VAL A 278 -25.39 15.88 -31.74
CA VAL A 278 -26.44 16.69 -32.38
C VAL A 278 -27.00 15.95 -33.59
N PHE A 279 -26.14 15.47 -34.49
CA PHE A 279 -26.61 14.80 -35.71
C PHE A 279 -27.30 13.47 -35.40
N LYS A 280 -26.78 12.69 -34.45
CA LYS A 280 -27.44 11.47 -33.97
C LYS A 280 -28.80 11.75 -33.32
N ALA A 281 -28.86 12.71 -32.39
CA ALA A 281 -30.10 13.08 -31.72
C ALA A 281 -31.14 13.61 -32.71
N PHE A 282 -30.72 14.41 -33.70
CA PHE A 282 -31.59 14.88 -34.78
C PHE A 282 -32.23 13.71 -35.54
N GLU A 283 -31.44 12.73 -35.98
CA GLU A 283 -31.96 11.58 -36.73
C GLU A 283 -33.04 10.83 -35.96
N LYS A 284 -32.89 10.71 -34.64
CA LYS A 284 -33.83 10.03 -33.76
C LYS A 284 -35.05 10.88 -33.42
N LEU A 285 -34.91 12.20 -33.31
CA LEU A 285 -35.99 13.13 -32.89
C LEU A 285 -36.87 13.64 -34.03
N ARG A 286 -36.37 13.68 -35.28
CA ARG A 286 -37.07 14.36 -36.39
C ARG A 286 -38.47 13.79 -36.65
N ASP A 287 -38.61 12.47 -36.60
CA ASP A 287 -39.84 11.75 -36.92
C ASP A 287 -40.64 11.36 -35.65
N LEU A 288 -40.12 11.68 -34.46
CA LEU A 288 -40.69 11.26 -33.18
C LEU A 288 -41.89 12.14 -32.80
N ASN A 289 -43.06 11.55 -32.54
CA ASN A 289 -44.20 12.29 -32.02
C ASN A 289 -44.16 12.35 -30.48
N THR A 290 -43.61 13.45 -29.93
CA THR A 290 -43.33 13.60 -28.49
C THR A 290 -44.58 13.63 -27.62
N THR A 291 -45.75 13.99 -28.16
CA THR A 291 -47.01 14.07 -27.41
C THR A 291 -47.75 12.73 -27.32
N ALA A 292 -47.38 11.75 -28.14
CA ALA A 292 -48.01 10.43 -28.19
C ALA A 292 -47.24 9.33 -27.43
N LEU A 293 -46.06 9.65 -26.89
CA LEU A 293 -45.23 8.69 -26.17
C LEU A 293 -45.66 8.54 -24.72
N GLU A 294 -45.74 7.29 -24.27
CA GLU A 294 -45.92 6.98 -22.86
C GLU A 294 -44.60 7.20 -22.08
N PRO A 295 -44.65 7.48 -20.76
CA PRO A 295 -43.44 7.75 -19.98
C PRO A 295 -42.38 6.64 -20.05
N GLY A 296 -42.80 5.37 -20.10
CA GLY A 296 -41.89 4.23 -20.25
C GLY A 296 -41.12 4.24 -21.57
N GLU A 297 -41.76 4.68 -22.66
CA GLU A 297 -41.14 4.78 -23.99
C GLU A 297 -40.12 5.91 -24.04
N ILE A 298 -40.39 7.03 -23.36
CA ILE A 298 -39.42 8.14 -23.23
C ILE A 298 -38.16 7.68 -22.50
N LYS A 299 -38.30 6.90 -21.42
CA LYS A 299 -37.15 6.35 -20.68
C LYS A 299 -36.31 5.40 -21.53
N LEU A 300 -36.96 4.52 -22.29
CA LEU A 300 -36.26 3.61 -23.22
C LEU A 300 -35.57 4.37 -24.35
N PHE A 301 -36.22 5.39 -24.92
CA PHE A 301 -35.63 6.22 -25.97
C PHE A 301 -34.34 6.90 -25.50
N ILE A 302 -34.34 7.53 -24.32
CA ILE A 302 -33.15 8.22 -23.79
C ILE A 302 -32.00 7.24 -23.50
N ARG A 303 -32.32 6.04 -23.01
CA ARG A 303 -31.32 5.03 -22.62
C ARG A 303 -30.75 4.25 -23.82
N ASP A 304 -31.61 3.87 -24.77
CA ASP A 304 -31.29 2.86 -25.78
C ASP A 304 -31.04 3.48 -27.18
N GLU A 305 -31.58 4.67 -27.47
CA GLU A 305 -31.46 5.30 -28.80
C GLU A 305 -30.45 6.45 -28.86
N LEU A 306 -30.02 6.99 -27.71
CA LEU A 306 -29.10 8.12 -27.60
C LEU A 306 -27.78 7.70 -26.92
N ASP A 307 -26.66 8.22 -27.45
CA ASP A 307 -25.33 7.95 -26.89
C ASP A 307 -25.09 8.78 -25.61
N PRO A 308 -24.42 8.24 -24.57
CA PRO A 308 -23.97 9.03 -23.44
C PRO A 308 -23.00 10.15 -23.85
N ILE A 309 -22.92 11.16 -23.00
CA ILE A 309 -22.11 12.37 -23.21
C ILE A 309 -20.83 12.29 -22.36
N GLY A 310 -19.68 12.48 -22.99
CA GLY A 310 -18.37 12.41 -22.32
C GLY A 310 -17.71 11.02 -22.46
N GLU A 311 -16.59 10.84 -21.77
CA GLU A 311 -15.87 9.57 -21.67
C GLU A 311 -15.75 9.16 -20.19
N GLU A 312 -15.57 7.87 -19.91
CA GLU A 312 -15.34 7.40 -18.54
C GLU A 312 -14.07 8.06 -17.95
N PRO A 313 -14.07 8.49 -16.67
CA PRO A 313 -15.12 8.30 -15.66
C PRO A 313 -16.21 9.38 -15.60
N SER A 314 -16.13 10.45 -16.39
CA SER A 314 -17.04 11.60 -16.30
C SER A 314 -18.30 11.46 -17.18
N SER A 315 -18.46 10.33 -17.88
CA SER A 315 -19.59 10.02 -18.76
C SER A 315 -20.94 10.20 -18.03
N VAL A 316 -21.89 10.84 -18.71
CA VAL A 316 -23.25 11.08 -18.19
C VAL A 316 -24.30 10.65 -19.22
N PRO A 317 -25.49 10.22 -18.78
CA PRO A 317 -26.58 9.96 -19.70
C PRO A 317 -27.00 11.27 -20.41
N PRO A 318 -27.63 11.19 -21.61
CA PRO A 318 -28.14 12.35 -22.33
C PRO A 318 -29.10 13.20 -21.47
N ALA A 319 -29.95 12.52 -20.70
CA ALA A 319 -30.83 13.09 -19.71
C ALA A 319 -31.10 12.12 -18.53
N ILE A 320 -31.32 12.68 -17.34
CA ILE A 320 -31.72 11.97 -16.12
C ILE A 320 -33.20 12.28 -15.87
N LEU A 321 -34.02 11.23 -15.78
CA LEU A 321 -35.45 11.38 -15.51
C LEU A 321 -35.79 11.22 -14.02
N GLU A 322 -34.92 10.55 -13.27
CA GLU A 322 -35.05 10.39 -11.83
C GLU A 322 -35.00 11.78 -11.14
N GLY A 323 -36.11 12.20 -10.53
CA GLY A 323 -36.26 13.50 -9.88
C GLY A 323 -37.16 14.49 -10.60
N LEU A 324 -37.56 14.21 -11.85
CA LEU A 324 -38.53 14.99 -12.60
C LEU A 324 -39.93 14.35 -12.53
N PRO A 325 -41.02 15.11 -12.26
CA PRO A 325 -42.38 14.59 -12.31
C PRO A 325 -42.68 13.92 -13.65
N VAL A 326 -43.33 12.75 -13.62
CA VAL A 326 -43.62 11.93 -14.82
C VAL A 326 -44.37 12.74 -15.89
N THR A 327 -45.23 13.67 -15.48
CA THR A 327 -45.99 14.57 -16.37
C THR A 327 -45.11 15.52 -17.19
N LYS A 328 -43.87 15.75 -16.78
CA LYS A 328 -42.91 16.64 -17.45
C LYS A 328 -41.93 15.91 -18.37
N TRP A 329 -41.88 14.57 -18.37
CA TRP A 329 -40.89 13.79 -19.12
C TRP A 329 -40.92 14.08 -20.63
N ARG A 330 -42.11 14.33 -21.19
CA ARG A 330 -42.25 14.70 -22.61
C ARG A 330 -41.49 15.97 -23.00
N TYR A 331 -41.33 16.92 -22.08
CA TYR A 331 -40.65 18.17 -22.33
C TYR A 331 -39.12 18.00 -22.45
N VAL A 332 -38.56 16.87 -22.00
CA VAL A 332 -37.15 16.53 -22.23
C VAL A 332 -36.86 16.35 -23.73
N LEU A 333 -37.86 15.96 -24.51
CA LEU A 333 -37.76 15.75 -25.96
C LEU A 333 -38.30 16.94 -26.78
N ASP A 334 -38.97 17.89 -26.14
CA ASP A 334 -39.47 19.14 -26.72
C ASP A 334 -39.49 20.26 -25.67
N LEU A 335 -38.42 21.07 -25.65
CA LEU A 335 -38.22 22.18 -24.72
C LEU A 335 -38.79 23.50 -25.26
N SER A 336 -39.97 23.44 -25.89
CA SER A 336 -40.69 24.64 -26.31
C SER A 336 -41.23 25.37 -25.07
N PRO A 337 -41.10 26.71 -24.97
CA PRO A 337 -41.86 27.48 -23.98
C PRO A 337 -43.37 27.18 -24.10
N ILE A 338 -44.02 26.98 -22.95
CA ILE A 338 -45.43 26.56 -22.86
C ILE A 338 -46.28 27.69 -22.27
N GLU A 339 -47.60 27.55 -22.42
CA GLU A 339 -48.55 28.36 -21.68
C GLU A 339 -48.57 27.94 -20.20
N THR A 340 -48.58 28.95 -19.34
CA THR A 340 -48.50 28.88 -17.88
C THR A 340 -49.38 29.97 -17.29
N GLU A 341 -49.50 30.00 -15.96
CA GLU A 341 -50.18 31.09 -15.27
C GLU A 341 -49.51 32.46 -15.54
N PRO A 342 -50.31 33.55 -15.63
CA PRO A 342 -49.79 34.91 -15.71
C PRO A 342 -48.82 35.20 -14.56
N LYS A 343 -47.57 35.53 -14.90
CA LYS A 343 -46.53 35.89 -13.91
C LYS A 343 -45.57 36.90 -14.52
N ARG A 344 -44.99 37.78 -13.69
CA ARG A 344 -43.88 38.64 -14.12
C ARG A 344 -42.61 37.80 -14.31
N ARG A 345 -42.08 37.81 -15.52
CA ARG A 345 -40.88 37.08 -15.94
C ARG A 345 -39.95 38.00 -16.70
N TYR A 346 -38.66 37.67 -16.71
CA TYR A 346 -37.71 38.32 -17.60
C TYR A 346 -37.97 37.81 -19.02
N CYS A 347 -38.31 38.73 -19.92
CA CYS A 347 -38.51 38.48 -21.35
C CYS A 347 -37.27 38.97 -22.09
N VAL A 348 -36.34 38.07 -22.37
CA VAL A 348 -35.06 38.43 -22.99
C VAL A 348 -35.06 38.00 -24.46
N ASN A 349 -34.79 38.94 -25.36
CA ASN A 349 -34.58 38.63 -26.76
C ASN A 349 -33.12 38.25 -27.00
N ALA A 350 -32.88 36.98 -27.34
CA ALA A 350 -31.55 36.41 -27.52
C ALA A 350 -30.74 37.10 -28.64
N ASP A 351 -31.42 37.62 -29.67
CA ASP A 351 -30.77 38.29 -30.81
C ASP A 351 -30.39 39.73 -30.50
N ARG A 352 -31.14 40.41 -29.61
CA ARG A 352 -30.90 41.81 -29.21
C ARG A 352 -29.96 41.96 -28.00
N LEU A 353 -29.48 40.86 -27.43
CA LEU A 353 -28.52 40.87 -26.33
C LEU A 353 -27.16 41.46 -26.78
N ASN A 354 -26.84 42.65 -26.28
CA ASN A 354 -25.56 43.32 -26.52
C ASN A 354 -24.45 42.64 -25.70
N PHE A 355 -23.63 41.87 -26.40
CA PHE A 355 -22.56 41.05 -25.84
C PHE A 355 -21.47 41.86 -25.13
N ALA A 356 -21.02 42.96 -25.73
CA ALA A 356 -19.93 43.78 -25.18
C ALA A 356 -20.36 44.45 -23.87
N LEU A 357 -21.59 44.96 -23.85
CA LEU A 357 -22.14 45.64 -22.70
C LEU A 357 -22.48 44.65 -21.56
N LEU A 358 -22.96 43.44 -21.89
CA LEU A 358 -23.14 42.37 -20.90
C LEU A 358 -21.79 41.99 -20.24
N ALA A 359 -20.73 41.82 -21.03
CA ALA A 359 -19.41 41.51 -20.51
C ALA A 359 -18.84 42.62 -19.61
N GLU A 360 -19.02 43.88 -19.98
CA GLU A 360 -18.62 45.02 -19.14
C GLU A 360 -19.31 44.98 -17.78
N LYS A 361 -20.63 44.75 -17.76
CA LYS A 361 -21.42 44.68 -16.52
C LYS A 361 -21.07 43.48 -15.65
N LEU A 362 -20.85 42.31 -16.24
CA LEU A 362 -20.39 41.14 -15.50
C LEU A 362 -18.98 41.37 -14.91
N SER A 363 -18.09 42.03 -15.66
CA SER A 363 -16.76 42.42 -15.17
C SER A 363 -16.85 43.38 -13.98
N GLU A 364 -17.72 44.39 -14.05
CA GLU A 364 -17.94 45.35 -12.96
C GLU A 364 -18.53 44.70 -11.71
N PHE A 365 -19.59 43.89 -11.86
CA PHE A 365 -20.30 43.28 -10.75
C PHE A 365 -19.44 42.23 -10.03
N PHE A 366 -18.89 41.29 -10.80
CA PHE A 366 -18.13 40.17 -10.24
C PHE A 366 -16.65 40.47 -10.03
N LYS A 367 -16.18 41.67 -10.41
CA LYS A 367 -14.77 42.08 -10.32
C LYS A 367 -13.81 41.10 -11.02
N ILE A 368 -14.27 40.49 -12.11
CA ILE A 368 -13.47 39.62 -12.99
C ILE A 368 -12.88 40.41 -14.15
N ARG A 369 -11.85 39.86 -14.79
CA ARG A 369 -11.23 40.51 -15.96
C ARG A 369 -12.21 40.51 -17.14
N ARG A 370 -12.02 41.49 -18.03
CA ARG A 370 -12.88 41.68 -19.21
C ARG A 370 -12.90 40.44 -20.10
N GLU A 371 -11.76 39.74 -20.25
CA GLU A 371 -11.68 38.53 -21.08
C GLU A 371 -12.52 37.37 -20.50
N GLU A 372 -12.57 37.23 -19.17
CA GLU A 372 -13.43 36.22 -18.50
C GLU A 372 -14.90 36.56 -18.67
N ALA A 373 -15.26 37.84 -18.48
CA ALA A 373 -16.64 38.29 -18.62
C ALA A 373 -17.17 38.11 -20.05
N VAL A 374 -16.30 38.28 -21.05
CA VAL A 374 -16.57 37.96 -22.47
C VAL A 374 -16.89 36.47 -22.64
N LEU A 375 -16.10 35.57 -22.04
CA LEU A 375 -16.35 34.12 -22.11
C LEU A 375 -17.67 33.75 -21.42
N VAL A 376 -17.92 34.23 -20.20
CA VAL A 376 -19.17 33.97 -19.47
C VAL A 376 -20.38 34.47 -20.26
N SER A 377 -20.29 35.68 -20.82
CA SER A 377 -21.34 36.26 -21.67
C SER A 377 -21.68 35.40 -22.88
N TYR A 378 -20.67 34.73 -23.46
CA TYR A 378 -20.83 33.91 -24.67
C TYR A 378 -21.62 32.65 -24.35
N TYR A 379 -21.24 31.95 -23.28
CA TYR A 379 -21.93 30.75 -22.84
C TYR A 379 -23.33 31.07 -22.28
N LEU A 380 -23.52 32.21 -21.62
CA LEU A 380 -24.85 32.66 -21.17
C LEU A 380 -25.79 32.87 -22.35
N LYS A 381 -25.32 33.57 -23.40
CA LYS A 381 -26.10 33.79 -24.63
C LYS A 381 -26.44 32.46 -25.32
N THR A 382 -25.53 31.49 -25.31
CA THR A 382 -25.74 30.15 -25.88
C THR A 382 -26.87 29.42 -25.17
N ILE A 383 -26.90 29.44 -23.83
CA ILE A 383 -27.98 28.83 -23.04
C ILE A 383 -29.32 29.55 -23.26
N ILE A 384 -29.31 30.89 -23.27
CA ILE A 384 -30.54 31.67 -23.51
C ILE A 384 -31.17 31.30 -24.86
N LYS A 385 -30.35 31.18 -25.93
CA LYS A 385 -30.83 30.72 -27.24
C LYS A 385 -31.37 29.29 -27.22
N ALA A 386 -30.76 28.41 -26.42
CA ALA A 386 -31.15 26.99 -26.32
C ALA A 386 -32.42 26.76 -25.48
N LEU A 387 -32.97 27.83 -24.89
CA LEU A 387 -34.21 27.83 -24.12
C LEU A 387 -35.27 28.76 -24.72
N SER A 388 -34.96 29.45 -25.81
CA SER A 388 -35.85 30.44 -26.43
C SER A 388 -36.89 29.82 -27.36
N ASP A 389 -38.00 30.53 -27.56
CA ASP A 389 -39.06 30.18 -28.51
C ASP A 389 -38.68 30.45 -29.98
N GLN A 390 -39.66 30.32 -30.89
CA GLN A 390 -39.49 30.63 -32.32
C GLN A 390 -39.12 32.10 -32.64
N HIS A 391 -39.34 33.02 -31.71
CA HIS A 391 -39.01 34.45 -31.85
C HIS A 391 -37.74 34.81 -31.09
N ASN A 392 -36.99 33.81 -30.65
CA ASN A 392 -35.79 33.97 -29.83
C ASN A 392 -36.03 34.71 -28.52
N LEU A 393 -37.23 34.58 -27.96
CA LEU A 393 -37.57 35.06 -26.63
C LEU A 393 -37.45 33.94 -25.61
N ILE A 394 -36.75 34.22 -24.50
CA ILE A 394 -36.76 33.38 -23.29
C ILE A 394 -37.65 34.04 -22.22
N TYR A 395 -38.31 33.22 -21.42
CA TYR A 395 -39.21 33.62 -20.34
C TYR A 395 -38.70 33.08 -19.01
N LEU A 396 -37.81 33.83 -18.35
CA LEU A 396 -37.11 33.38 -17.15
C LEU A 396 -37.83 33.86 -15.88
N ASP A 397 -38.05 32.95 -14.93
CA ASP A 397 -38.47 33.32 -13.59
C ASP A 397 -37.35 34.08 -12.88
N PRO A 398 -37.60 35.20 -12.18
CA PRO A 398 -36.55 35.89 -11.44
C PRO A 398 -35.78 34.94 -10.51
N ASN A 399 -36.46 34.00 -9.85
CA ASN A 399 -35.82 33.07 -8.91
C ASN A 399 -34.85 32.07 -9.58
N ASP A 400 -34.91 31.92 -10.91
CA ASP A 400 -34.04 31.01 -11.67
C ASP A 400 -32.72 31.68 -12.12
N LEU A 401 -32.50 32.96 -11.81
CA LEU A 401 -31.34 33.72 -12.29
C LEU A 401 -30.00 33.13 -11.81
N ALA A 402 -29.88 32.83 -10.52
CA ALA A 402 -28.67 32.22 -9.96
C ALA A 402 -28.37 30.86 -10.62
N GLU A 403 -29.41 30.04 -10.82
CA GLU A 403 -29.30 28.74 -11.49
C GLU A 403 -28.91 28.87 -12.98
N LEU A 404 -29.29 29.96 -13.65
CA LEU A 404 -28.89 30.23 -15.04
C LEU A 404 -27.40 30.56 -15.15
N PHE A 405 -26.85 31.33 -14.22
CA PHE A 405 -25.40 31.60 -14.16
C PHE A 405 -24.62 30.34 -13.81
N ALA A 406 -25.13 29.57 -12.85
CA ALA A 406 -24.59 28.28 -12.48
C ALA A 406 -24.49 27.32 -13.68
N LEU A 407 -25.57 27.20 -14.47
CA LEU A 407 -25.63 26.42 -15.70
C LEU A 407 -24.69 26.95 -16.79
N THR A 408 -24.48 28.28 -16.84
CA THR A 408 -23.53 28.93 -17.74
C THR A 408 -22.10 28.56 -17.43
N ILE A 409 -21.74 28.54 -16.14
CA ILE A 409 -20.41 28.13 -15.69
C ILE A 409 -20.20 26.65 -15.97
N ASP A 410 -21.22 25.80 -15.78
CA ASP A 410 -21.14 24.36 -16.12
C ASP A 410 -20.79 24.15 -17.61
N LEU A 411 -21.48 24.86 -18.52
CA LEU A 411 -21.20 24.79 -19.95
C LEU A 411 -19.84 25.38 -20.32
N LEU A 412 -19.47 26.53 -19.74
CA LEU A 412 -18.15 27.14 -19.94
C LEU A 412 -17.04 26.19 -19.53
N LEU A 413 -17.16 25.55 -18.36
CA LEU A 413 -16.16 24.63 -17.88
C LEU A 413 -16.06 23.40 -18.79
N GLU A 414 -17.16 22.82 -19.30
CA GLU A 414 -17.08 21.69 -20.23
C GLU A 414 -16.20 21.98 -21.47
N TYR A 415 -16.33 23.19 -22.06
CA TYR A 415 -15.61 23.54 -23.29
C TYR A 415 -14.26 24.26 -23.06
N GLU A 416 -14.14 25.06 -21.99
CA GLU A 416 -12.99 25.96 -21.77
C GLU A 416 -12.12 25.61 -20.57
N HIS A 417 -12.50 24.65 -19.70
CA HIS A 417 -11.72 24.31 -18.49
C HIS A 417 -10.23 24.12 -18.77
N ALA A 418 -9.92 23.57 -19.94
CA ALA A 418 -8.57 23.24 -20.34
C ALA A 418 -7.74 24.44 -20.76
N SER A 419 -8.34 25.56 -21.15
CA SER A 419 -7.62 26.71 -21.70
C SER A 419 -6.59 27.26 -20.68
N PRO A 420 -5.37 27.69 -21.08
CA PRO A 420 -4.33 28.15 -20.16
C PRO A 420 -4.80 29.30 -19.27
N GLY A 421 -5.58 30.22 -19.84
CA GLY A 421 -6.19 31.32 -19.10
C GLY A 421 -7.26 30.84 -18.12
N THR A 422 -8.14 29.91 -18.50
CA THR A 422 -9.20 29.40 -17.62
C THR A 422 -8.64 28.54 -16.49
N LYS A 423 -7.60 27.75 -16.74
CA LYS A 423 -6.97 26.83 -15.75
C LYS A 423 -6.32 27.58 -14.59
N GLU A 424 -5.54 28.60 -14.87
CA GLU A 424 -4.88 29.40 -13.83
C GLU A 424 -5.89 30.22 -13.00
N ARG A 425 -7.08 30.44 -13.56
CA ARG A 425 -8.12 31.33 -13.05
C ARG A 425 -9.37 30.57 -12.63
N LEU A 426 -9.27 29.25 -12.51
CA LEU A 426 -10.41 28.39 -12.23
C LEU A 426 -11.03 28.70 -10.86
N GLY A 427 -10.20 29.15 -9.91
CA GLY A 427 -10.67 29.71 -8.63
C GLY A 427 -11.54 30.96 -8.78
N GLU A 428 -11.26 31.83 -9.76
CA GLU A 428 -12.07 33.02 -10.05
C GLU A 428 -13.45 32.61 -10.60
N PHE A 429 -13.52 31.64 -11.52
CA PHE A 429 -14.80 31.10 -12.00
C PHE A 429 -15.61 30.37 -10.92
N MET A 430 -14.96 29.74 -9.94
CA MET A 430 -15.66 29.13 -8.82
C MET A 430 -16.21 30.18 -7.84
N ARG A 431 -15.52 31.33 -7.66
CA ARG A 431 -16.07 32.46 -6.90
C ARG A 431 -17.29 33.08 -7.59
N LEU A 432 -17.26 33.21 -8.92
CA LEU A 432 -18.44 33.64 -9.70
C LEU A 432 -19.68 32.81 -9.39
N TYR A 433 -19.50 31.51 -9.19
CA TYR A 433 -20.59 30.62 -8.83
C TYR A 433 -21.21 30.99 -7.48
N GLU A 434 -20.39 31.31 -6.49
CA GLU A 434 -20.83 31.72 -5.15
C GLU A 434 -21.48 33.10 -5.19
N ASP A 435 -20.83 34.06 -5.86
CA ASP A 435 -21.31 35.44 -6.01
C ASP A 435 -22.61 35.52 -6.82
N SER A 436 -22.88 34.57 -7.73
CA SER A 436 -24.11 34.54 -8.53
C SER A 436 -25.39 34.32 -7.70
N LYS A 437 -25.24 33.92 -6.44
CA LYS A 437 -26.33 33.78 -5.48
C LYS A 437 -26.69 35.10 -4.79
N ASP A 438 -25.91 36.17 -4.98
CA ASP A 438 -26.19 37.47 -4.40
C ASP A 438 -27.49 38.07 -5.01
N PRO A 439 -28.53 38.36 -4.19
CA PRO A 439 -29.75 39.01 -4.65
C PRO A 439 -29.53 40.35 -5.36
N SER A 440 -28.40 41.04 -5.09
CA SER A 440 -28.06 42.32 -5.72
C SER A 440 -27.84 42.21 -7.23
N LEU A 441 -27.53 41.01 -7.74
CA LEU A 441 -27.40 40.72 -9.18
C LEU A 441 -28.70 41.02 -9.94
N HIS A 442 -29.86 40.82 -9.30
CA HIS A 442 -31.16 41.16 -9.89
C HIS A 442 -31.29 42.66 -10.17
N ALA A 443 -30.92 43.49 -9.20
CA ALA A 443 -30.94 44.96 -9.36
C ALA A 443 -30.01 45.40 -10.50
N TYR A 444 -28.89 44.72 -10.64
CA TYR A 444 -27.89 45.00 -11.67
C TYR A 444 -28.40 44.64 -13.09
N LEU A 445 -29.06 43.49 -13.25
CA LEU A 445 -29.55 43.00 -14.55
C LEU A 445 -30.91 43.56 -14.98
N LEU A 446 -31.71 44.13 -14.06
CA LEU A 446 -32.99 44.78 -14.37
C LEU A 446 -32.89 45.92 -15.41
N HIS A 447 -31.70 46.52 -15.54
CA HIS A 447 -31.44 47.56 -16.53
C HIS A 447 -31.24 47.01 -17.96
N PHE A 448 -31.09 45.68 -18.09
CA PHE A 448 -30.81 44.98 -19.35
C PHE A 448 -31.96 44.11 -19.82
N TRP A 449 -32.69 43.51 -18.88
CA TRP A 449 -33.73 42.52 -19.18
C TRP A 449 -35.10 43.07 -18.83
N GLU A 450 -36.02 42.96 -19.78
CA GLU A 450 -37.36 43.52 -19.63
C GLU A 450 -38.25 42.60 -18.77
N MET A 451 -38.72 43.09 -17.63
CA MET A 451 -39.63 42.38 -16.75
C MET A 451 -41.09 42.64 -17.12
N LYS A 452 -41.73 41.68 -17.79
CA LYS A 452 -43.11 41.75 -18.27
C LYS A 452 -43.99 40.67 -17.64
N GLU A 453 -45.27 40.99 -17.46
CA GLU A 453 -46.28 39.98 -17.19
C GLU A 453 -46.56 39.19 -18.48
N THR A 454 -46.52 37.86 -18.38
CA THR A 454 -46.68 36.97 -19.54
C THR A 454 -47.31 35.65 -19.11
N VAL A 455 -48.07 35.03 -20.01
CA VAL A 455 -48.60 33.66 -19.85
C VAL A 455 -47.62 32.60 -20.36
N LYS A 456 -46.54 32.99 -21.03
CA LYS A 456 -45.53 32.04 -21.51
C LYS A 456 -44.45 31.80 -20.44
N GLY A 457 -44.00 30.56 -20.31
CA GLY A 457 -42.93 30.15 -19.40
C GLY A 457 -42.13 28.96 -19.94
N LEU A 458 -40.99 28.66 -19.34
CA LEU A 458 -40.24 27.44 -19.65
C LEU A 458 -41.00 26.20 -19.17
N PRO A 459 -40.95 25.07 -19.91
CA PRO A 459 -41.63 23.84 -19.49
C PRO A 459 -40.96 23.16 -18.29
N LEU A 460 -39.68 23.44 -18.09
CA LEU A 460 -38.84 23.01 -16.98
C LEU A 460 -38.19 24.26 -16.37
N THR A 461 -38.08 24.34 -15.05
CA THR A 461 -37.29 25.41 -14.40
C THR A 461 -35.81 25.26 -14.76
N ILE A 462 -35.00 26.31 -14.58
CA ILE A 462 -33.56 26.20 -14.86
C ILE A 462 -32.90 25.13 -13.98
N LYS A 463 -33.33 25.03 -12.72
CA LYS A 463 -32.90 23.95 -11.81
C LYS A 463 -33.25 22.57 -12.35
N GLU A 464 -34.47 22.38 -12.84
CA GLU A 464 -34.91 21.12 -13.45
C GLU A 464 -34.12 20.80 -14.72
N ILE A 465 -33.89 21.79 -15.60
CA ILE A 465 -33.05 21.64 -16.80
C ILE A 465 -31.67 21.16 -16.38
N ARG A 466 -31.01 21.87 -15.47
CA ARG A 466 -29.66 21.57 -15.03
C ARG A 466 -29.51 20.17 -14.40
N ALA A 467 -30.48 19.73 -13.61
CA ALA A 467 -30.51 18.39 -13.01
C ALA A 467 -30.80 17.30 -14.06
N THR A 468 -31.75 17.54 -14.96
CA THR A 468 -32.14 16.63 -16.05
C THR A 468 -31.01 16.49 -17.04
N PHE A 469 -30.25 17.56 -17.27
CA PHE A 469 -29.27 17.69 -18.33
C PHE A 469 -27.86 17.87 -17.78
N PRO A 470 -27.29 16.81 -17.19
CA PRO A 470 -25.96 16.84 -16.64
C PRO A 470 -24.88 17.16 -17.67
N PHE A 471 -23.86 17.92 -17.27
CA PHE A 471 -22.56 17.98 -17.96
C PHE A 471 -21.60 16.91 -17.39
N PRO A 472 -20.71 16.35 -18.22
CA PRO A 472 -19.55 15.59 -17.76
C PRO A 472 -18.68 16.51 -16.88
N ILE A 473 -18.51 16.21 -15.59
CA ILE A 473 -17.77 17.12 -14.71
C ILE A 473 -16.27 16.86 -14.88
N MET A 474 -15.64 17.59 -15.80
CA MET A 474 -14.20 17.48 -16.07
C MET A 474 -13.32 18.22 -15.04
N ASN A 475 -13.90 19.11 -14.22
CA ASN A 475 -13.13 19.89 -13.24
C ASN A 475 -13.00 19.15 -11.89
N PRO A 476 -11.80 18.73 -11.48
CA PRO A 476 -11.56 18.04 -10.21
C PRO A 476 -11.55 18.96 -8.98
N ILE A 477 -11.60 20.29 -9.15
CA ILE A 477 -11.40 21.24 -8.05
C ILE A 477 -12.62 21.31 -7.11
N VAL A 478 -12.36 21.18 -5.82
CA VAL A 478 -13.29 21.29 -4.69
C VAL A 478 -13.08 22.66 -4.04
N LYS A 479 -14.16 23.46 -3.93
CA LYS A 479 -14.20 24.80 -3.29
C LYS A 479 -13.01 25.73 -3.61
N GLY A 480 -12.48 25.67 -4.83
CA GLY A 480 -11.38 26.53 -5.28
C GLY A 480 -9.99 26.12 -4.77
N HIS A 481 -9.85 25.00 -4.06
CA HIS A 481 -8.56 24.49 -3.58
C HIS A 481 -7.71 23.99 -4.74
N LEU A 482 -6.66 24.72 -5.09
CA LEU A 482 -5.80 24.35 -6.22
C LEU A 482 -4.92 23.14 -5.85
N PRO A 483 -4.95 22.03 -6.61
CA PRO A 483 -4.18 20.81 -6.31
C PRO A 483 -2.69 21.08 -6.08
N LYS A 484 -2.09 21.98 -6.87
CA LYS A 484 -0.68 22.36 -6.73
C LYS A 484 -0.38 23.04 -5.40
N ALA A 485 -1.21 23.99 -4.99
CA ALA A 485 -1.04 24.69 -3.72
C ALA A 485 -1.24 23.73 -2.53
N VAL A 486 -2.20 22.81 -2.64
CA VAL A 486 -2.44 21.79 -1.60
C VAL A 486 -1.29 20.78 -1.54
N LYS A 487 -0.76 20.34 -2.69
CA LYS A 487 0.43 19.48 -2.74
C LYS A 487 1.62 20.17 -2.07
N GLU A 488 1.95 21.40 -2.47
CA GLU A 488 3.04 22.19 -1.88
C GLU A 488 2.89 22.39 -0.35
N LYS A 489 1.64 22.48 0.14
CA LYS A 489 1.35 22.61 1.57
C LYS A 489 1.68 21.34 2.36
N TRP A 490 1.37 20.16 1.81
CA TRP A 490 1.41 18.90 2.55
C TRP A 490 2.53 17.95 2.17
N GLU A 491 3.18 18.16 1.03
CA GLU A 491 4.32 17.36 0.57
C GLU A 491 5.50 17.44 1.55
N GLY A 492 6.15 16.30 1.80
CA GLY A 492 7.31 16.20 2.69
C GLY A 492 6.98 16.03 4.18
N LYS A 493 5.70 15.87 4.54
CA LYS A 493 5.24 15.63 5.92
C LYS A 493 5.42 14.18 6.40
N GLY A 494 5.66 13.23 5.50
CA GLY A 494 5.83 11.82 5.87
C GLY A 494 4.56 11.11 6.33
N LEU A 495 3.39 11.65 6.02
CA LEU A 495 2.08 11.14 6.44
C LEU A 495 1.12 11.07 5.23
N PRO A 496 0.16 10.13 5.23
CA PRO A 496 -0.88 10.10 4.23
C PRO A 496 -1.82 11.31 4.38
N LEU A 497 -2.28 11.87 3.27
CA LEU A 497 -3.33 12.89 3.27
C LEU A 497 -4.69 12.28 3.61
N TRP A 498 -4.95 11.09 3.08
CA TRP A 498 -6.21 10.37 3.28
C TRP A 498 -5.96 8.96 3.80
N LYS A 499 -6.77 8.55 4.78
CA LYS A 499 -6.82 7.20 5.32
C LYS A 499 -8.28 6.75 5.42
N TRP A 500 -8.59 5.58 4.86
CA TRP A 500 -9.89 4.93 5.01
C TRP A 500 -9.78 3.41 4.86
N GLU A 501 -10.84 2.67 5.15
CA GLU A 501 -10.83 1.20 5.12
C GLU A 501 -11.86 0.63 4.14
N LYS A 502 -11.51 -0.51 3.53
CA LYS A 502 -12.39 -1.30 2.68
C LYS A 502 -11.97 -2.77 2.74
N ASN A 503 -12.88 -3.68 3.09
CA ASN A 503 -12.62 -5.14 3.13
C ASN A 503 -11.35 -5.54 3.91
N ASN A 504 -11.17 -5.08 5.15
CA ASN A 504 -9.96 -5.29 5.97
C ASN A 504 -8.64 -4.80 5.34
N THR A 505 -8.73 -3.97 4.30
CA THR A 505 -7.60 -3.26 3.70
C THR A 505 -7.66 -1.79 4.09
N THR A 506 -6.56 -1.25 4.60
CA THR A 506 -6.39 0.18 4.80
C THR A 506 -5.90 0.82 3.51
N ILE A 507 -6.56 1.90 3.09
CA ILE A 507 -6.24 2.63 1.88
C ILE A 507 -5.65 3.97 2.27
N LEU A 508 -4.49 4.29 1.69
CA LEU A 508 -3.69 5.46 2.02
C LEU A 508 -3.38 6.25 0.76
N PHE A 509 -3.71 7.54 0.73
CA PHE A 509 -3.28 8.44 -0.35
C PHE A 509 -2.21 9.40 0.14
N PHE A 510 -1.10 9.51 -0.58
CA PHE A 510 0.04 10.35 -0.22
C PHE A 510 0.20 11.53 -1.18
N ALA A 511 0.86 12.60 -0.72
CA ALA A 511 1.23 13.72 -1.58
C ALA A 511 2.43 13.41 -2.50
N SER A 512 3.33 12.52 -2.08
CA SER A 512 4.54 12.12 -2.83
C SER A 512 5.01 10.70 -2.49
N TRP A 513 5.91 10.13 -3.31
CA TRP A 513 6.59 8.87 -2.97
C TRP A 513 7.41 8.97 -1.68
N ARG A 514 8.10 10.09 -1.48
CA ARG A 514 8.93 10.35 -0.29
C ARG A 514 8.11 10.30 0.99
N ASP A 515 6.88 10.82 0.96
CA ASP A 515 5.98 10.77 2.11
C ASP A 515 5.59 9.33 2.47
N PHE A 516 5.32 8.50 1.47
CA PHE A 516 5.04 7.09 1.68
C PHE A 516 6.26 6.35 2.25
N GLU A 517 7.46 6.58 1.71
CA GLU A 517 8.68 5.91 2.18
C GLU A 517 8.98 6.25 3.65
N ASN A 518 8.84 7.51 4.04
CA ASN A 518 8.96 7.93 5.44
C ASN A 518 7.91 7.25 6.32
N TYR A 519 6.66 7.19 5.87
CA TYR A 519 5.57 6.59 6.61
C TYR A 519 5.77 5.09 6.85
N VAL A 520 6.37 4.37 5.89
CA VAL A 520 6.68 2.93 6.02
C VAL A 520 7.62 2.63 7.20
N GLN A 521 8.43 3.61 7.63
CA GLN A 521 9.33 3.45 8.77
C GLN A 521 8.63 3.60 10.13
N THR A 522 7.38 4.05 10.15
CA THR A 522 6.62 4.27 11.39
C THR A 522 6.03 2.98 11.94
N ASP A 523 5.83 2.94 13.25
CA ASP A 523 5.13 1.82 13.91
C ASP A 523 3.68 1.72 13.44
N GLU A 524 3.02 2.86 13.17
CA GLU A 524 1.64 2.90 12.67
C GLU A 524 1.50 2.12 11.35
N PHE A 525 2.40 2.33 10.39
CA PHE A 525 2.35 1.59 9.12
C PHE A 525 2.51 0.08 9.35
N ARG A 526 3.42 -0.32 10.24
CA ARG A 526 3.66 -1.73 10.56
C ARG A 526 2.45 -2.38 11.23
N ASP A 527 1.74 -1.64 12.09
CA ASP A 527 0.49 -2.09 12.73
C ASP A 527 -0.66 -2.28 11.72
N LEU A 528 -0.61 -1.58 10.58
CA LEU A 528 -1.58 -1.74 9.49
C LEU A 528 -1.19 -2.89 8.55
N ALA A 529 0.09 -3.00 8.19
CA ALA A 529 0.55 -3.87 7.11
C ALA A 529 0.95 -5.29 7.54
N LEU A 530 1.46 -5.48 8.77
CA LEU A 530 1.96 -6.78 9.22
C LEU A 530 0.88 -7.77 9.65
N PRO A 531 -0.16 -7.39 10.43
CA PRO A 531 -1.11 -8.35 11.00
C PRO A 531 -1.74 -9.28 9.97
N GLN A 532 -2.04 -10.52 10.37
CA GLN A 532 -2.68 -11.50 9.50
C GLN A 532 -4.01 -11.00 8.93
N GLY A 533 -4.24 -11.27 7.64
CA GLY A 533 -5.50 -10.93 6.96
C GLY A 533 -5.70 -9.44 6.68
N LYS A 534 -4.81 -8.56 7.15
CA LYS A 534 -4.80 -7.14 6.81
C LYS A 534 -3.95 -6.86 5.58
N GLY A 535 -4.37 -5.87 4.81
CA GLY A 535 -3.64 -5.36 3.66
C GLY A 535 -3.59 -3.85 3.64
N VAL A 536 -2.62 -3.29 2.91
CA VAL A 536 -2.52 -1.84 2.68
C VAL A 536 -2.46 -1.54 1.19
N LEU A 537 -3.36 -0.69 0.72
CA LEU A 537 -3.31 -0.10 -0.62
C LEU A 537 -2.77 1.32 -0.50
N TYR A 538 -1.55 1.56 -0.97
CA TYR A 538 -1.04 2.92 -1.08
C TYR A 538 -1.31 3.47 -2.48
N ILE A 539 -1.77 4.72 -2.51
CA ILE A 539 -2.16 5.43 -3.71
C ILE A 539 -1.26 6.65 -3.85
N LEU A 540 -0.63 6.77 -5.02
CA LEU A 540 0.24 7.89 -5.36
C LEU A 540 -0.40 8.78 -6.43
N PRO A 541 -0.07 10.08 -6.42
CA PRO A 541 -0.40 11.00 -7.50
C PRO A 541 0.10 10.55 -8.88
N ALA A 542 -0.65 10.93 -9.91
CA ALA A 542 -0.18 11.45 -11.19
C ALA A 542 1.32 11.35 -11.42
N GLY A 543 1.82 10.16 -11.72
CA GLY A 543 3.21 9.81 -11.99
C GLY A 543 4.25 10.37 -11.02
N GLU A 544 4.09 10.09 -9.75
CA GLU A 544 5.26 9.83 -8.92
C GLU A 544 6.02 8.63 -9.51
N LEU A 545 7.34 8.77 -9.72
CA LEU A 545 8.20 7.65 -10.09
C LEU A 545 8.51 6.86 -8.82
N LYS A 546 8.22 5.55 -8.82
CA LYS A 546 8.64 4.68 -7.72
C LYS A 546 10.16 4.58 -7.77
N GLU A 547 10.83 5.20 -6.82
CA GLU A 547 12.27 4.99 -6.61
C GLU A 547 12.54 3.55 -6.14
N LYS A 548 13.81 3.22 -5.93
CA LYS A 548 14.22 1.91 -5.43
C LYS A 548 13.54 1.63 -4.09
N LYS A 549 12.69 0.60 -4.05
CA LYS A 549 11.91 0.24 -2.86
C LYS A 549 12.81 -0.29 -1.76
N SER A 550 12.43 -0.01 -0.52
CA SER A 550 13.09 -0.66 0.62
C SER A 550 12.80 -2.17 0.63
N PRO A 551 13.72 -3.00 1.15
CA PRO A 551 13.53 -4.45 1.20
C PRO A 551 12.24 -4.90 1.92
N LEU A 552 11.79 -4.13 2.91
CA LEU A 552 10.52 -4.37 3.61
C LEU A 552 9.31 -4.20 2.69
N ILE A 553 9.28 -3.13 1.88
CA ILE A 553 8.18 -2.89 0.92
C ILE A 553 8.16 -4.00 -0.12
N GLU A 554 9.32 -4.40 -0.64
CA GLU A 554 9.40 -5.51 -1.60
C GLU A 554 8.87 -6.81 -1.01
N TRP A 555 9.22 -7.10 0.24
CA TRP A 555 8.71 -8.28 0.93
C TRP A 555 7.19 -8.21 1.09
N LEU A 556 6.65 -7.09 1.55
CA LEU A 556 5.21 -6.89 1.76
C LEU A 556 4.41 -6.99 0.44
N GLU A 557 4.93 -6.44 -0.67
CA GLU A 557 4.29 -6.55 -1.97
C GLU A 557 4.30 -7.99 -2.51
N ARG A 558 5.44 -8.71 -2.40
CA ARG A 558 5.54 -10.12 -2.81
C ARG A 558 4.58 -11.03 -2.05
N ASN A 559 4.30 -10.71 -0.80
CA ASN A 559 3.39 -11.46 0.08
C ASN A 559 1.93 -10.97 0.01
N GLY A 560 1.60 -10.08 -0.94
CA GLY A 560 0.24 -9.57 -1.12
C GLY A 560 -0.30 -8.73 0.05
N LYS A 561 0.57 -8.29 0.96
CA LYS A 561 0.22 -7.45 2.12
C LYS A 561 0.11 -5.98 1.75
N VAL A 562 0.91 -5.53 0.79
CA VAL A 562 0.91 -4.15 0.31
C VAL A 562 0.74 -4.14 -1.19
N ARG A 563 -0.03 -3.19 -1.71
CA ARG A 563 -0.13 -2.94 -3.15
C ARG A 563 -0.06 -1.45 -3.43
N GLY A 564 0.68 -1.10 -4.48
CA GLY A 564 0.85 0.27 -4.90
C GLY A 564 0.09 0.60 -6.17
N LEU A 565 -0.66 1.68 -6.14
CA LEU A 565 -1.47 2.18 -7.24
C LEU A 565 -1.08 3.62 -7.58
N VAL A 566 -1.00 3.93 -8.88
CA VAL A 566 -0.90 5.32 -9.35
C VAL A 566 -2.28 5.75 -9.83
N THR A 567 -2.74 6.90 -9.35
CA THR A 567 -4.03 7.46 -9.79
C THR A 567 -3.92 8.15 -11.15
N PRO A 568 -4.96 8.10 -12.00
CA PRO A 568 -5.10 9.02 -13.14
C PRO A 568 -5.10 10.49 -12.68
N SER A 569 -4.59 11.39 -13.53
CA SER A 569 -4.39 12.81 -13.19
C SER A 569 -5.65 13.51 -12.67
N LEU A 570 -6.82 13.26 -13.25
CA LEU A 570 -8.08 13.84 -12.78
C LEU A 570 -8.46 13.37 -11.37
N LEU A 571 -8.22 12.10 -11.03
CA LEU A 571 -8.46 11.57 -9.68
C LEU A 571 -7.42 12.07 -8.68
N THR A 572 -6.17 12.23 -9.12
CA THR A 572 -5.10 12.87 -8.34
C THR A 572 -5.48 14.30 -7.97
N ASP A 573 -5.84 15.11 -8.96
CA ASP A 573 -6.21 16.51 -8.75
C ASP A 573 -7.43 16.62 -7.84
N PHE A 574 -8.41 15.70 -7.98
CA PHE A 574 -9.58 15.68 -7.10
C PHE A 574 -9.19 15.35 -5.66
N LEU A 575 -8.39 14.29 -5.44
CA LEU A 575 -7.95 13.90 -4.09
C LEU A 575 -7.08 14.98 -3.43
N LEU A 576 -6.22 15.66 -4.19
CA LEU A 576 -5.41 16.78 -3.70
C LEU A 576 -6.27 18.01 -3.43
N SER A 577 -7.18 18.36 -4.34
CA SER A 577 -8.08 19.51 -4.15
C SER A 577 -9.00 19.31 -2.95
N LEU A 578 -9.57 18.11 -2.80
CA LEU A 578 -10.36 17.72 -1.64
C LEU A 578 -9.57 17.90 -0.33
N ALA A 579 -8.24 17.69 -0.35
CA ALA A 579 -7.40 17.80 0.85
C ALA A 579 -7.24 19.26 1.32
N GLY A 580 -7.73 20.23 0.54
CA GLY A 580 -7.90 21.60 0.99
C GLY A 580 -8.99 21.76 2.07
N GLU A 581 -9.94 20.81 2.16
CA GLU A 581 -10.96 20.77 3.22
C GLU A 581 -10.43 20.24 4.56
N ILE A 582 -9.16 19.84 4.63
CA ILE A 582 -8.54 19.39 5.87
C ILE A 582 -8.20 20.63 6.71
N GLU A 583 -9.04 20.91 7.71
CA GLU A 583 -8.87 22.03 8.67
C GLU A 583 -7.90 21.70 9.83
N GLY A 584 -7.56 20.42 10.04
CA GLY A 584 -6.73 19.93 11.15
C GLY A 584 -5.44 19.21 10.69
N GLU A 585 -5.02 18.18 11.45
CA GLU A 585 -3.86 17.35 11.11
C GLU A 585 -4.21 16.25 10.09
N ILE A 586 -3.20 15.83 9.32
CA ILE A 586 -3.29 14.67 8.42
C ILE A 586 -2.98 13.38 9.18
N PRO A 587 -3.58 12.23 8.82
CA PRO A 587 -4.53 12.03 7.72
C PRO A 587 -5.93 12.57 7.97
N GLY A 588 -6.53 13.16 6.95
CA GLY A 588 -7.93 13.56 6.94
C GLY A 588 -8.88 12.36 6.89
N ARG A 589 -10.08 12.53 7.45
CA ARG A 589 -11.14 11.50 7.45
C ARG A 589 -11.90 11.52 6.13
N PHE A 590 -11.38 10.79 5.15
CA PHE A 590 -11.88 10.80 3.77
C PHE A 590 -13.39 10.55 3.66
N SER A 591 -13.91 9.50 4.30
CA SER A 591 -15.34 9.15 4.23
C SER A 591 -16.26 10.23 4.82
N GLU A 592 -15.83 10.90 5.90
CA GLU A 592 -16.63 11.95 6.54
C GLU A 592 -16.73 13.19 5.65
N ILE A 593 -15.60 13.65 5.11
CA ILE A 593 -15.56 14.81 4.21
C ILE A 593 -16.36 14.53 2.93
N ILE A 594 -16.22 13.33 2.35
CA ILE A 594 -17.03 12.92 1.19
C ILE A 594 -18.52 12.96 1.52
N SER A 595 -18.95 12.40 2.66
CA SER A 595 -20.37 12.39 3.05
C SER A 595 -20.94 13.80 3.20
N ILE A 596 -20.22 14.69 3.89
CA ILE A 596 -20.62 16.09 4.09
C ILE A 596 -20.81 16.80 2.74
N LEU A 597 -19.86 16.62 1.81
CA LEU A 597 -19.92 17.27 0.51
C LEU A 597 -20.99 16.64 -0.41
N GLN A 598 -21.24 15.34 -0.32
CA GLN A 598 -22.29 14.65 -1.07
C GLN A 598 -23.71 15.00 -0.61
N GLU A 599 -23.88 15.35 0.67
CA GLU A 599 -25.16 15.74 1.26
C GLU A 599 -25.41 17.25 1.24
N SER A 600 -24.41 18.04 0.82
CA SER A 600 -24.53 19.49 0.71
C SER A 600 -25.66 19.89 -0.25
N LYS A 601 -26.75 20.40 0.31
CA LYS A 601 -27.88 20.99 -0.44
C LYS A 601 -27.56 22.39 -0.95
N GLU A 602 -26.53 23.03 -0.42
CA GLU A 602 -26.12 24.39 -0.81
C GLU A 602 -25.37 24.41 -2.15
N ASN A 603 -24.75 23.29 -2.55
CA ASN A 603 -24.00 23.20 -3.80
C ASN A 603 -24.22 21.85 -4.51
N GLU A 604 -25.29 21.76 -5.30
CA GLU A 604 -25.66 20.56 -6.06
C GLU A 604 -24.57 20.13 -7.07
N ILE A 605 -23.78 21.05 -7.66
CA ILE A 605 -22.61 20.67 -8.49
C ILE A 605 -21.61 19.93 -7.64
N LEU A 606 -21.22 20.53 -6.51
CA LEU A 606 -20.14 20.00 -5.70
C LEU A 606 -20.51 18.61 -5.20
N SER A 607 -21.76 18.43 -4.74
CA SER A 607 -22.30 17.12 -4.38
C SER A 607 -22.19 16.13 -5.54
N ARG A 608 -22.67 16.50 -6.74
CA ARG A 608 -22.65 15.63 -7.92
C ARG A 608 -21.22 15.30 -8.39
N LYS A 609 -20.33 16.27 -8.39
CA LYS A 609 -18.89 16.12 -8.67
C LYS A 609 -18.30 15.10 -7.71
N VAL A 610 -18.45 15.32 -6.42
CA VAL A 610 -17.90 14.43 -5.38
C VAL A 610 -18.45 13.01 -5.55
N ARG A 611 -19.72 12.82 -5.92
CA ARG A 611 -20.27 11.47 -6.23
C ARG A 611 -19.54 10.79 -7.38
N ILE A 612 -19.40 11.46 -8.53
CA ILE A 612 -18.75 10.89 -9.73
C ILE A 612 -17.30 10.50 -9.43
N TYR A 613 -16.52 11.42 -8.83
CA TYR A 613 -15.12 11.16 -8.51
C TYR A 613 -14.97 10.09 -7.41
N TYR A 614 -15.85 10.08 -6.40
CA TYR A 614 -15.86 9.06 -5.35
C TYR A 614 -16.17 7.66 -5.89
N GLU A 615 -17.16 7.52 -6.77
CA GLU A 615 -17.47 6.24 -7.44
C GLU A 615 -16.28 5.75 -8.26
N SER A 616 -15.59 6.66 -8.95
CA SER A 616 -14.41 6.37 -9.75
C SER A 616 -13.22 5.91 -8.91
N ILE A 617 -12.97 6.59 -7.78
CA ILE A 617 -11.97 6.18 -6.79
C ILE A 617 -12.33 4.79 -6.24
N ASN A 618 -13.61 4.57 -5.93
CA ASN A 618 -14.07 3.28 -5.41
C ASN A 618 -13.89 2.14 -6.40
N ARG A 619 -14.18 2.36 -7.68
CA ARG A 619 -13.95 1.40 -8.76
C ARG A 619 -12.46 1.10 -8.91
N LEU A 620 -11.62 2.15 -8.92
CA LEU A 620 -10.17 2.03 -9.02
C LEU A 620 -9.58 1.22 -7.84
N VAL A 621 -10.00 1.54 -6.62
CA VAL A 621 -9.61 0.84 -5.38
C VAL A 621 -10.08 -0.61 -5.41
N SER A 622 -11.35 -0.87 -5.72
CA SER A 622 -11.92 -2.22 -5.74
C SER A 622 -11.17 -3.16 -6.69
N ASN A 623 -10.71 -2.67 -7.84
CA ASN A 623 -9.95 -3.45 -8.80
C ASN A 623 -8.48 -3.67 -8.40
N SER A 624 -8.02 -2.96 -7.36
CA SER A 624 -6.61 -2.88 -6.98
C SER A 624 -6.35 -3.29 -5.54
N LEU A 625 -7.33 -3.88 -4.85
CA LEU A 625 -7.13 -4.33 -3.48
C LEU A 625 -6.03 -5.41 -3.41
N PRO A 626 -5.19 -5.39 -2.37
CA PRO A 626 -4.30 -6.50 -2.05
C PRO A 626 -5.12 -7.72 -1.58
N GLU A 627 -4.60 -8.91 -1.84
CA GLU A 627 -5.18 -10.17 -1.37
C GLU A 627 -4.19 -10.83 -0.39
N PRO A 628 -4.16 -10.39 0.88
CA PRO A 628 -3.23 -10.91 1.86
C PRO A 628 -3.54 -12.38 2.13
N SER A 629 -2.58 -13.26 1.83
CA SER A 629 -2.72 -14.69 2.13
C SER A 629 -2.63 -14.91 3.65
N PRO A 630 -3.48 -15.77 4.23
CA PRO A 630 -3.34 -16.14 5.63
C PRO A 630 -1.99 -16.85 5.82
N LEU A 631 -1.17 -16.34 6.74
CA LEU A 631 0.13 -16.91 7.04
C LEU A 631 0.02 -18.26 7.76
N TRP A 632 -1.05 -18.51 8.51
CA TRP A 632 -1.35 -19.80 9.16
C TRP A 632 -2.85 -20.05 9.21
N ILE A 633 -3.25 -21.31 9.06
CA ILE A 633 -4.66 -21.75 8.99
C ILE A 633 -5.01 -22.69 10.16
N GLU A 634 -4.02 -23.39 10.70
CA GLU A 634 -4.19 -24.41 11.74
C GLU A 634 -3.49 -23.98 13.02
N SER A 635 -3.95 -24.45 14.18
CA SER A 635 -3.27 -24.21 15.45
C SER A 635 -1.91 -24.92 15.49
N PRO A 636 -0.88 -24.33 16.13
CA PRO A 636 0.41 -24.99 16.29
C PRO A 636 0.29 -26.35 16.99
N PRO A 637 0.92 -27.42 16.48
CA PRO A 637 0.80 -28.74 17.06
C PRO A 637 1.41 -28.79 18.47
N TYR A 638 0.79 -29.55 19.36
CA TYR A 638 1.19 -29.72 20.77
C TYR A 638 1.18 -28.44 21.63
N ALA A 639 0.63 -27.33 21.14
CA ALA A 639 0.42 -26.14 21.98
C ALA A 639 -0.49 -26.46 23.18
N ASP A 640 -1.59 -27.16 22.96
CA ASP A 640 -2.55 -27.49 24.03
C ASP A 640 -2.07 -28.59 24.98
N THR A 641 -1.01 -29.34 24.64
CA THR A 641 -0.62 -30.56 25.37
C THR A 641 0.80 -30.56 25.91
N VAL A 642 1.74 -29.78 25.35
CA VAL A 642 3.16 -29.83 25.73
C VAL A 642 3.73 -28.46 26.11
N TRP A 643 3.57 -27.44 25.26
CA TRP A 643 4.37 -26.20 25.38
C TRP A 643 3.58 -24.89 25.40
N GLY A 644 2.29 -24.91 25.09
CA GLY A 644 1.49 -23.68 25.00
C GLY A 644 1.24 -23.01 26.34
N LYS A 645 0.63 -21.81 26.28
CA LYS A 645 0.37 -20.92 27.43
C LYS A 645 -0.34 -21.62 28.59
N ASN A 646 -1.29 -22.50 28.28
CA ASN A 646 -2.09 -23.22 29.28
C ASN A 646 -1.32 -24.37 29.94
N GLN A 647 -0.22 -24.83 29.33
CA GLN A 647 0.65 -25.88 29.87
C GLN A 647 1.82 -25.28 30.65
N ILE A 648 2.51 -24.31 30.05
CA ILE A 648 3.68 -23.66 30.64
C ILE A 648 3.52 -22.16 30.50
N GLY A 649 3.29 -21.47 31.62
CA GLY A 649 3.10 -20.02 31.63
C GLY A 649 4.36 -19.24 31.23
N ASP A 650 5.54 -19.71 31.63
CA ASP A 650 6.80 -18.98 31.45
C ASP A 650 7.37 -19.11 30.02
N ARG A 651 7.40 -17.99 29.30
CA ARG A 651 7.98 -17.88 27.95
C ARG A 651 9.48 -18.17 27.94
N LYS A 652 10.22 -17.84 29.01
CA LYS A 652 11.69 -17.98 29.06
C LYS A 652 12.14 -19.43 28.94
N ILE A 653 11.31 -20.37 29.37
CA ILE A 653 11.57 -21.80 29.29
C ILE A 653 11.19 -22.33 27.90
N VAL A 654 10.00 -21.95 27.44
CA VAL A 654 9.40 -22.49 26.20
C VAL A 654 10.17 -22.07 24.96
N ILE A 655 10.54 -20.79 24.85
CA ILE A 655 11.08 -20.21 23.61
C ILE A 655 12.38 -20.87 23.16
N PRO A 656 13.43 -21.00 24.02
CA PRO A 656 14.64 -21.71 23.63
C PRO A 656 14.35 -23.17 23.26
N CYS A 657 13.47 -23.86 23.99
CA CYS A 657 13.20 -25.27 23.73
C CYS A 657 12.51 -25.50 22.38
N ILE A 658 11.49 -24.72 22.03
CA ILE A 658 10.80 -24.88 20.73
C ILE A 658 11.61 -24.33 19.55
N ALA A 659 12.59 -23.43 19.80
CA ALA A 659 13.50 -22.95 18.77
C ALA A 659 14.37 -24.06 18.13
N LEU A 660 14.49 -25.22 18.78
CA LEU A 660 15.08 -26.44 18.21
C LEU A 660 14.41 -26.88 16.90
N ALA A 661 13.15 -26.52 16.66
CA ALA A 661 12.46 -26.81 15.41
C ALA A 661 12.96 -25.99 14.22
N PHE A 662 13.69 -24.89 14.47
CA PHE A 662 14.08 -23.89 13.48
C PHE A 662 15.59 -23.73 13.33
N ALA A 663 16.35 -24.02 14.39
CA ALA A 663 17.80 -24.00 14.34
C ALA A 663 18.34 -25.19 13.53
N ASP A 664 19.37 -24.95 12.72
CA ASP A 664 20.09 -26.02 12.06
C ASP A 664 21.26 -26.47 12.95
N LEU A 665 21.04 -27.56 13.69
CA LEU A 665 22.04 -28.09 14.60
C LEU A 665 22.93 -29.12 13.92
N SER A 666 24.24 -28.93 14.02
CA SER A 666 25.28 -29.91 13.71
C SER A 666 25.15 -31.16 14.59
N LEU A 667 25.86 -32.23 14.21
CA LEU A 667 25.87 -33.48 14.98
C LEU A 667 26.36 -33.24 16.42
N LYS A 668 27.40 -32.43 16.61
CA LYS A 668 27.96 -32.08 17.93
C LYS A 668 26.94 -31.33 18.79
N GLU A 669 26.27 -30.33 18.23
CA GLU A 669 25.24 -29.57 18.95
C GLU A 669 24.04 -30.47 19.35
N ARG A 670 23.63 -31.39 18.49
CA ARG A 670 22.59 -32.39 18.82
C ARG A 670 23.01 -33.32 19.95
N GLN A 671 24.28 -33.74 20.00
CA GLN A 671 24.81 -34.54 21.10
C GLN A 671 24.78 -33.78 22.42
N LEU A 672 25.12 -32.48 22.41
CA LEU A 672 25.07 -31.62 23.58
C LEU A 672 23.63 -31.40 24.09
N VAL A 673 22.66 -31.24 23.19
CA VAL A 673 21.24 -31.18 23.58
C VAL A 673 20.76 -32.52 24.14
N ALA A 674 21.20 -33.64 23.57
CA ALA A 674 20.87 -34.97 24.09
C ALA A 674 21.50 -35.26 25.45
N LEU A 675 22.68 -34.70 25.74
CA LEU A 675 23.26 -34.73 27.07
C LEU A 675 22.35 -34.04 28.09
N LEU A 676 21.81 -32.86 27.76
CA LEU A 676 20.85 -32.17 28.63
C LEU A 676 19.58 -33.02 28.87
N HIS A 677 19.04 -33.66 27.83
CA HIS A 677 17.92 -34.60 27.99
C HIS A 677 18.25 -35.71 29.00
N GLU A 678 19.38 -36.40 28.82
CA GLU A 678 19.76 -37.52 29.70
C GLU A 678 19.96 -37.10 31.15
N LEU A 679 20.54 -35.91 31.39
CA LEU A 679 20.80 -35.42 32.73
C LEU A 679 19.53 -34.96 33.47
N PHE A 680 18.53 -34.42 32.75
CA PHE A 680 17.41 -33.70 33.36
C PHE A 680 16.03 -34.32 33.13
N LYS A 681 15.91 -35.36 32.29
CA LYS A 681 14.62 -36.00 31.97
C LYS A 681 13.87 -36.47 33.22
N GLY A 682 12.54 -36.32 33.18
CA GLY A 682 11.63 -36.88 34.16
C GLY A 682 11.37 -38.37 33.93
N GLY A 683 10.87 -39.04 34.96
CA GLY A 683 10.55 -40.47 34.93
C GLY A 683 9.90 -40.94 36.23
N ARG A 684 9.69 -42.24 36.39
CA ARG A 684 9.26 -42.83 37.68
C ARG A 684 10.50 -43.08 38.54
N LYS A 685 10.47 -42.69 39.82
CA LYS A 685 11.61 -42.90 40.77
C LYS A 685 12.13 -44.34 40.67
N GLY A 686 13.42 -44.49 40.34
CA GLY A 686 14.11 -45.78 40.21
C GLY A 686 14.26 -46.32 38.78
N ALA A 687 13.60 -45.74 37.76
CA ALA A 687 13.80 -46.13 36.35
C ALA A 687 13.54 -44.97 35.38
N GLY A 688 14.60 -44.51 34.70
CA GLY A 688 14.51 -43.57 33.57
C GLY A 688 14.49 -42.08 33.92
N VAL A 689 14.65 -41.69 35.19
CA VAL A 689 14.84 -40.29 35.63
C VAL A 689 16.31 -39.91 35.43
N GLY A 690 16.60 -38.69 34.97
CA GLY A 690 17.96 -38.17 34.89
C GLY A 690 18.52 -37.77 36.26
N ASP A 691 19.82 -37.97 36.48
CA ASP A 691 20.44 -37.79 37.80
C ASP A 691 20.37 -36.35 38.33
N LEU A 692 20.23 -35.35 37.46
CA LEU A 692 20.12 -33.93 37.83
C LEU A 692 18.68 -33.43 37.86
N HIS A 693 17.70 -34.32 37.68
CA HIS A 693 16.28 -33.98 37.70
C HIS A 693 15.84 -33.27 38.99
N PHE A 694 16.43 -33.64 40.14
CA PHE A 694 16.11 -33.06 41.45
C PHE A 694 16.34 -31.53 41.52
N SER A 695 17.19 -31.01 40.63
CA SER A 695 17.52 -29.58 40.59
C SER A 695 16.50 -28.73 39.85
N LEU A 696 15.61 -29.35 39.06
CA LEU A 696 14.65 -28.60 38.27
C LEU A 696 13.43 -28.18 39.10
N PRO A 697 13.02 -26.90 39.02
CA PRO A 697 11.84 -26.42 39.71
C PRO A 697 10.58 -26.91 39.00
N ARG A 698 9.46 -26.87 39.73
CA ARG A 698 8.13 -27.03 39.11
C ARG A 698 7.88 -25.87 38.14
N GLY A 699 7.06 -26.09 37.11
CA GLY A 699 6.71 -25.05 36.13
C GLY A 699 7.24 -25.25 34.71
N GLY A 700 7.31 -26.50 34.25
CA GLY A 700 7.54 -26.81 32.84
C GLY A 700 8.97 -27.22 32.45
N TYR A 701 9.97 -27.01 33.31
CA TYR A 701 11.36 -27.43 33.06
C TYR A 701 11.45 -28.93 32.80
N VAL A 702 10.83 -29.74 33.64
CA VAL A 702 10.81 -31.21 33.52
C VAL A 702 10.15 -31.64 32.21
N SER A 703 8.98 -31.08 31.89
CA SER A 703 8.27 -31.39 30.65
C SER A 703 9.09 -31.01 29.42
N MET A 704 9.76 -29.85 29.45
CA MET A 704 10.65 -29.42 28.36
C MET A 704 11.87 -30.33 28.21
N ALA A 705 12.51 -30.71 29.31
CA ALA A 705 13.63 -31.65 29.28
C ALA A 705 13.22 -33.02 28.70
N THR A 706 12.02 -33.49 29.02
CA THR A 706 11.55 -34.85 28.68
C THR A 706 10.91 -34.94 27.30
N ASP A 707 10.05 -33.98 26.95
CA ASP A 707 9.15 -34.07 25.80
C ASP A 707 9.69 -33.33 24.56
N ILE A 708 10.66 -32.41 24.74
CA ILE A 708 11.11 -31.50 23.68
C ILE A 708 12.57 -31.74 23.26
N LEU A 709 13.49 -31.95 24.19
CA LEU A 709 14.91 -32.08 23.85
C LEU A 709 15.21 -33.30 22.95
N THR A 710 16.30 -33.20 22.19
CA THR A 710 16.81 -34.31 21.36
C THR A 710 17.22 -35.47 22.28
N ARG A 711 17.01 -36.72 21.86
CA ARG A 711 17.30 -37.90 22.69
C ARG A 711 17.93 -39.05 21.89
N TYR A 712 18.57 -39.96 22.60
CA TYR A 712 19.03 -41.22 22.02
C TYR A 712 17.89 -42.26 22.02
N GLU A 713 17.55 -42.80 20.86
CA GLU A 713 16.63 -43.93 20.71
C GLU A 713 17.33 -45.06 19.99
N SER A 714 17.52 -46.20 20.67
CA SER A 714 18.22 -47.37 20.12
C SER A 714 19.64 -47.07 19.58
N GLY A 715 20.33 -46.10 20.19
CA GLY A 715 21.69 -45.68 19.80
C GLY A 715 21.73 -44.51 18.80
N ASP A 716 20.61 -44.16 18.17
CA ASP A 716 20.53 -43.06 17.21
C ASP A 716 20.00 -41.76 17.85
N LEU A 717 20.56 -40.62 17.44
CA LEU A 717 20.04 -39.30 17.81
C LEU A 717 18.75 -39.00 17.06
N LYS A 718 17.66 -38.81 17.79
CA LYS A 718 16.36 -38.44 17.23
C LYS A 718 15.81 -37.15 17.83
N GLU A 719 15.28 -36.32 16.95
CA GLU A 719 14.45 -35.17 17.33
C GLU A 719 13.17 -35.69 18.01
N SER A 720 12.70 -34.97 19.03
CA SER A 720 11.41 -35.29 19.67
C SER A 720 10.25 -35.14 18.68
N GLU A 721 9.14 -35.85 18.94
CA GLU A 721 7.96 -35.77 18.07
C GLU A 721 7.39 -34.33 17.97
N PRO A 722 7.24 -33.56 19.08
CA PRO A 722 6.74 -32.19 18.98
C PRO A 722 7.63 -31.30 18.11
N ILE A 723 8.97 -31.39 18.24
CA ILE A 723 9.91 -30.63 17.40
C ILE A 723 9.80 -31.03 15.93
N SER A 724 9.76 -32.34 15.65
CA SER A 724 9.60 -32.86 14.28
C SER A 724 8.30 -32.37 13.63
N LYS A 725 7.21 -32.26 14.40
CA LYS A 725 5.90 -31.80 13.92
C LYS A 725 5.85 -30.29 13.75
N LEU A 726 6.43 -29.52 14.67
CA LEU A 726 6.59 -28.06 14.54
C LEU A 726 7.44 -27.69 13.31
N LYS A 727 8.52 -28.43 13.05
CA LYS A 727 9.37 -28.26 11.86
C LYS A 727 8.58 -28.48 10.57
N ARG A 728 7.70 -29.50 10.52
CA ARG A 728 6.79 -29.73 9.37
C ARG A 728 5.74 -28.65 9.23
N TYR A 729 5.13 -28.23 10.33
CA TYR A 729 4.16 -27.15 10.38
C TYR A 729 4.76 -25.87 9.78
N PHE A 730 6.00 -25.54 10.14
CA PHE A 730 6.63 -24.29 9.73
C PHE A 730 7.33 -24.34 8.36
N LYS A 731 7.56 -25.52 7.79
CA LYS A 731 8.28 -25.74 6.52
C LYS A 731 7.68 -24.98 5.33
N LYS A 732 6.39 -24.63 5.40
CA LYS A 732 5.66 -23.89 4.36
C LYS A 732 5.89 -22.37 4.40
N HIS A 733 6.57 -21.83 5.42
CA HIS A 733 6.67 -20.39 5.67
C HIS A 733 8.10 -19.84 5.48
N LYS A 734 8.80 -20.28 4.44
CA LYS A 734 10.19 -19.86 4.15
C LYS A 734 10.35 -18.35 4.00
N GLU A 735 9.31 -17.65 3.56
CA GLU A 735 9.31 -16.19 3.36
C GLU A 735 9.48 -15.42 4.69
N LEU A 736 9.09 -16.02 5.82
CA LEU A 736 9.28 -15.43 7.14
C LEU A 736 10.75 -15.30 7.55
N VAL A 737 11.65 -16.12 6.98
CA VAL A 737 13.10 -16.01 7.24
C VAL A 737 13.61 -14.63 6.82
N SER A 738 13.22 -14.17 5.62
CA SER A 738 13.59 -12.83 5.17
C SER A 738 12.97 -11.74 6.03
N LEU A 739 11.70 -11.88 6.44
CA LEU A 739 11.05 -10.87 7.28
C LEU A 739 11.72 -10.76 8.66
N ALA A 740 12.04 -11.88 9.32
CA ALA A 740 12.71 -11.89 10.62
C ALA A 740 14.07 -11.16 10.59
N ARG A 741 14.76 -11.15 9.44
CA ARG A 741 16.00 -10.39 9.24
C ARG A 741 15.76 -8.90 9.01
N LEU A 742 14.60 -8.52 8.48
CA LEU A 742 14.26 -7.14 8.11
C LEU A 742 13.62 -6.32 9.24
N VAL A 743 12.96 -6.95 10.21
CA VAL A 743 12.21 -6.23 11.26
C VAL A 743 12.63 -6.63 12.68
N SER A 744 12.33 -5.77 13.65
CA SER A 744 12.55 -6.02 15.08
C SER A 744 11.67 -7.18 15.59
N LEU A 745 12.01 -7.77 16.74
CA LEU A 745 11.17 -8.79 17.36
C LEU A 745 9.75 -8.27 17.65
N ASN A 746 9.64 -7.05 18.17
CA ASN A 746 8.35 -6.43 18.47
C ASN A 746 7.49 -6.29 17.22
N ASP A 747 8.08 -5.86 16.09
CA ASP A 747 7.37 -5.78 14.82
C ASP A 747 7.04 -7.16 14.24
N PHE A 748 7.95 -8.13 14.37
CA PHE A 748 7.71 -9.49 13.90
C PHE A 748 6.54 -10.16 14.63
N LEU A 749 6.37 -9.88 15.92
CA LEU A 749 5.24 -10.38 16.70
C LEU A 749 3.91 -9.71 16.35
N LYS A 750 3.88 -8.58 15.63
CA LYS A 750 2.62 -7.97 15.14
C LYS A 750 1.89 -8.83 14.12
N LEU A 751 2.53 -9.86 13.58
CA LEU A 751 1.87 -10.77 12.64
C LEU A 751 0.68 -11.50 13.27
N GLU A 752 0.71 -11.77 14.59
CA GLU A 752 -0.34 -12.48 15.32
C GLU A 752 -0.54 -11.94 16.74
N ASN A 753 -1.77 -12.02 17.27
CA ASN A 753 -2.07 -11.68 18.67
C ASN A 753 -2.27 -12.93 19.55
N GLU A 754 -2.50 -14.10 18.96
CA GLU A 754 -2.58 -15.37 19.68
C GLU A 754 -1.22 -15.75 20.33
N GLU A 755 -1.25 -16.05 21.63
CA GLU A 755 -0.04 -16.20 22.45
C GLU A 755 0.82 -17.41 22.06
N ASN A 756 0.22 -18.54 21.67
CA ASN A 756 0.99 -19.73 21.29
C ASN A 756 1.72 -19.53 19.97
N ILE A 757 1.07 -18.91 18.99
CA ILE A 757 1.70 -18.51 17.73
C ILE A 757 2.78 -17.47 18.01
N ASN A 758 2.55 -16.50 18.89
CA ASN A 758 3.58 -15.52 19.25
C ASN A 758 4.82 -16.14 19.90
N ARG A 759 4.67 -17.16 20.74
CA ARG A 759 5.79 -17.94 21.27
C ARG A 759 6.55 -18.65 20.15
N LEU A 760 5.83 -19.23 19.20
CA LEU A 760 6.41 -19.90 18.04
C LEU A 760 7.19 -18.92 17.14
N LEU A 761 6.59 -17.76 16.85
CA LEU A 761 7.19 -16.68 16.06
C LEU A 761 8.43 -16.10 16.75
N GLU A 762 8.38 -15.86 18.06
CA GLU A 762 9.56 -15.41 18.81
C GLU A 762 10.70 -16.43 18.74
N SER A 763 10.38 -17.71 18.90
CA SER A 763 11.37 -18.79 18.84
C SER A 763 11.99 -18.92 17.45
N PHE A 764 11.18 -18.80 16.41
CA PHE A 764 11.64 -18.74 15.03
C PHE A 764 12.53 -17.52 14.78
N TRP A 765 12.10 -16.33 15.20
CA TRP A 765 12.84 -15.08 15.03
C TRP A 765 14.21 -15.15 15.70
N ARG A 766 14.27 -15.65 16.94
CA ARG A 766 15.52 -15.83 17.67
C ARG A 766 16.43 -16.87 17.02
N ALA A 767 15.87 -17.99 16.57
CA ALA A 767 16.64 -19.04 15.86
C ALA A 767 17.27 -18.52 14.57
N VAL A 768 16.51 -17.77 13.76
CA VAL A 768 17.01 -17.21 12.48
C VAL A 768 18.13 -16.19 12.67
N ARG A 769 18.14 -15.48 13.81
CA ARG A 769 19.09 -14.40 14.09
C ARG A 769 20.20 -14.80 15.07
N GLY A 770 20.12 -15.98 15.69
CA GLY A 770 21.02 -16.41 16.76
C GLY A 770 20.90 -15.59 18.05
N GLU A 771 19.77 -14.90 18.26
CA GLU A 771 19.57 -13.95 19.37
C GLU A 771 18.94 -14.62 20.60
N PHE A 772 19.76 -15.32 21.38
CA PHE A 772 19.37 -15.94 22.66
C PHE A 772 20.13 -15.36 23.85
N ASP A 773 19.49 -15.36 25.03
CA ASP A 773 20.14 -14.96 26.28
C ASP A 773 20.82 -16.17 26.94
N TYR A 774 22.15 -16.19 26.91
CA TYR A 774 22.99 -17.15 27.60
C TYR A 774 24.01 -16.48 28.51
N LYS A 775 23.79 -15.22 28.89
CA LYS A 775 24.70 -14.48 29.78
C LYS A 775 24.84 -15.20 31.13
N GLY A 776 26.08 -15.32 31.60
CA GLY A 776 26.41 -15.96 32.87
C GLY A 776 26.63 -17.47 32.80
N LEU A 777 26.61 -18.10 31.62
CA LEU A 777 26.94 -19.51 31.46
C LEU A 777 28.39 -19.83 31.89
N ASP A 778 29.31 -18.94 31.57
CA ASP A 778 30.72 -18.97 31.99
C ASP A 778 30.87 -18.88 33.51
N TYR A 779 30.09 -18.01 34.15
CA TYR A 779 30.03 -17.93 35.61
C TYR A 779 29.48 -19.23 36.21
N LEU A 780 28.41 -19.80 35.66
CA LEU A 780 27.85 -21.07 36.11
C LEU A 780 28.84 -22.24 35.94
N ALA A 781 29.59 -22.26 34.84
CA ALA A 781 30.67 -23.23 34.63
C ALA A 781 31.75 -23.13 35.71
N ASN A 782 32.20 -21.90 36.00
CA ASN A 782 33.20 -21.64 37.04
C ASN A 782 32.70 -22.03 38.43
N TRP A 783 31.45 -21.72 38.76
CA TRP A 783 30.84 -22.11 40.04
C TRP A 783 30.74 -23.64 40.19
N LEU A 784 30.31 -24.35 39.14
CA LEU A 784 30.30 -25.82 39.14
C LEU A 784 31.71 -26.41 39.33
N GLU A 785 32.70 -25.85 38.64
CA GLU A 785 34.08 -26.33 38.65
C GLU A 785 34.82 -26.04 39.97
N LYS A 786 34.63 -24.84 40.55
CA LYS A 786 35.43 -24.37 41.69
C LYS A 786 34.75 -24.56 43.03
N ASP A 787 33.43 -24.58 43.06
CA ASP A 787 32.67 -24.60 44.32
C ASP A 787 31.94 -25.94 44.48
N VAL A 788 31.15 -26.36 43.48
CA VAL A 788 30.29 -27.55 43.60
C VAL A 788 31.10 -28.85 43.57
N LEU A 789 31.88 -29.10 42.52
CA LEU A 789 32.61 -30.36 42.37
C LEU A 789 33.64 -30.60 43.50
N PRO A 790 34.44 -29.60 43.93
CA PRO A 790 35.35 -29.78 45.05
C PRO A 790 34.64 -30.08 46.39
N THR A 791 33.47 -29.49 46.62
CA THR A 791 32.66 -29.78 47.82
C THR A 791 32.15 -31.22 47.80
N ILE A 792 31.71 -31.71 46.65
CA ILE A 792 31.29 -33.10 46.47
C ILE A 792 32.48 -34.06 46.63
N ASP A 793 33.66 -33.71 46.09
CA ASP A 793 34.88 -34.48 46.29
C ASP A 793 35.25 -34.57 47.78
N ALA A 794 35.13 -33.48 48.52
CA ALA A 794 35.33 -33.47 49.97
C ALA A 794 34.32 -34.38 50.70
N ALA A 795 33.04 -34.35 50.30
CA ALA A 795 32.00 -35.23 50.85
C ALA A 795 32.33 -36.71 50.65
N VAL A 796 32.66 -37.11 49.41
CA VAL A 796 33.01 -38.49 49.06
C VAL A 796 34.28 -38.94 49.80
N ASN A 797 35.27 -38.05 49.96
CA ASN A 797 36.48 -38.35 50.72
C ASN A 797 36.20 -38.52 52.22
N ILE A 798 35.35 -37.68 52.82
CA ILE A 798 34.95 -37.81 54.22
C ILE A 798 34.16 -39.10 54.45
N GLU A 799 33.25 -39.47 53.54
CA GLU A 799 32.56 -40.75 53.61
C GLU A 799 33.53 -41.93 53.54
N ALA A 800 34.46 -41.93 52.58
CA ALA A 800 35.47 -42.99 52.47
C ALA A 800 36.38 -43.07 53.72
N ARG A 801 36.77 -41.92 54.28
CA ARG A 801 37.55 -41.85 55.52
C ARG A 801 36.75 -42.37 56.72
N ALA A 802 35.51 -41.94 56.88
CA ALA A 802 34.66 -42.36 57.98
C ALA A 802 34.34 -43.86 57.92
N VAL A 803 34.12 -44.42 56.73
CA VAL A 803 33.97 -45.87 56.51
C VAL A 803 35.23 -46.62 56.95
N ASN A 804 36.42 -46.12 56.59
CA ASN A 804 37.70 -46.75 56.93
C ASN A 804 38.04 -46.66 58.43
N ILE A 805 37.96 -45.46 59.01
CA ILE A 805 38.36 -45.19 60.40
C ILE A 805 37.33 -45.75 61.39
N LEU A 806 36.04 -45.57 61.10
CA LEU A 806 34.95 -45.83 62.05
C LEU A 806 34.14 -47.10 61.74
N GLY A 807 34.45 -47.82 60.66
CA GLY A 807 33.75 -49.05 60.26
C GLY A 807 32.30 -48.84 59.80
N LEU A 808 31.93 -47.62 59.40
CA LEU A 808 30.57 -47.26 58.98
C LEU A 808 30.18 -47.89 57.63
N GLU A 809 28.87 -48.02 57.40
CA GLU A 809 28.34 -48.49 56.10
C GLU A 809 28.20 -47.36 55.05
N GLY A 810 28.34 -46.10 55.49
CA GLY A 810 28.24 -44.89 54.65
C GLY A 810 27.76 -43.67 55.44
N ILE A 811 27.72 -42.52 54.77
CA ILE A 811 27.19 -41.27 55.33
C ILE A 811 25.85 -40.95 54.65
N ASP A 812 24.87 -40.54 55.45
CA ASP A 812 23.64 -39.92 54.98
C ASP A 812 23.84 -38.40 54.94
N PHE A 813 23.90 -37.83 53.73
CA PHE A 813 24.09 -36.39 53.53
C PHE A 813 22.77 -35.59 53.58
N GLU A 814 21.67 -36.22 54.01
CA GLU A 814 20.37 -35.59 54.22
C GLU A 814 19.89 -34.83 52.96
N GLU A 815 19.62 -33.52 53.08
CA GLU A 815 19.14 -32.69 51.97
C GLU A 815 20.16 -32.54 50.82
N SER A 816 21.42 -32.89 51.06
CA SER A 816 22.50 -32.83 50.07
C SER A 816 22.77 -34.17 49.37
N GLU A 817 22.10 -35.26 49.78
CA GLU A 817 22.33 -36.61 49.26
C GLU A 817 22.23 -36.66 47.73
N ASP A 818 21.18 -36.08 47.15
CA ASP A 818 20.97 -36.06 45.70
C ASP A 818 22.12 -35.35 44.95
N ILE A 819 22.68 -34.27 45.52
CA ILE A 819 23.79 -33.52 44.91
C ILE A 819 25.09 -34.32 44.99
N VAL A 820 25.38 -34.91 46.16
CA VAL A 820 26.62 -35.69 46.38
C VAL A 820 26.64 -36.94 45.50
N ARG A 821 25.52 -37.65 45.41
CA ARG A 821 25.41 -38.88 44.59
C ARG A 821 25.40 -38.59 43.08
N ALA A 822 25.12 -37.36 42.65
CA ALA A 822 25.12 -36.96 41.24
C ALA A 822 26.49 -36.49 40.68
N LYS A 823 27.60 -36.76 41.39
CA LYS A 823 28.98 -36.35 41.03
C LYS A 823 29.31 -36.55 39.54
N ASP A 824 29.18 -37.77 39.03
CA ASP A 824 29.57 -38.10 37.65
C ASP A 824 28.72 -37.33 36.62
N SER A 825 27.43 -37.15 36.92
CA SER A 825 26.50 -36.40 36.09
C SER A 825 26.77 -34.89 36.11
N LEU A 826 27.22 -34.32 37.24
CA LEU A 826 27.68 -32.93 37.33
C LEU A 826 29.01 -32.72 36.57
N GLN A 827 29.92 -33.68 36.61
CA GLN A 827 31.16 -33.63 35.79
C GLN A 827 30.85 -33.67 34.29
N ARG A 828 29.93 -34.55 33.88
CA ARG A 828 29.45 -34.60 32.49
C ARG A 828 28.77 -33.30 32.08
N LEU A 829 27.97 -32.71 32.97
CA LEU A 829 27.34 -31.41 32.73
C LEU A 829 28.39 -30.30 32.53
N LEU A 830 29.41 -30.22 33.39
CA LEU A 830 30.50 -29.25 33.27
C LEU A 830 31.26 -29.41 31.95
N GLN A 831 31.57 -30.64 31.56
CA GLN A 831 32.20 -30.92 30.27
C GLN A 831 31.32 -30.45 29.10
N GLY A 832 30.01 -30.74 29.15
CA GLY A 832 29.04 -30.26 28.18
C GLY A 832 28.96 -28.73 28.09
N ILE A 833 29.01 -28.03 29.24
CA ILE A 833 29.03 -26.56 29.28
C ILE A 833 30.31 -26.02 28.63
N LYS A 834 31.49 -26.59 28.95
CA LYS A 834 32.76 -26.18 28.36
C LYS A 834 32.75 -26.39 26.84
N GLU A 835 32.27 -27.53 26.37
CA GLU A 835 32.12 -27.81 24.94
C GLU A 835 31.17 -26.83 24.26
N ALA A 836 30.03 -26.52 24.88
CA ALA A 836 29.07 -25.55 24.37
C ALA A 836 29.66 -24.13 24.31
N LEU A 837 30.44 -23.70 25.33
CA LEU A 837 31.09 -22.38 25.35
C LEU A 837 32.10 -22.21 24.21
N THR A 838 32.85 -23.27 23.88
CA THR A 838 33.82 -23.28 22.78
C THR A 838 33.20 -23.46 21.40
N ASP A 839 31.90 -23.72 21.31
CA ASP A 839 31.23 -23.93 20.03
C ASP A 839 30.93 -22.61 19.32
N GLU A 840 31.21 -22.59 18.02
CA GLU A 840 31.01 -21.48 17.09
C GLU A 840 30.06 -21.84 15.93
N GLY A 841 29.40 -23.01 16.01
CA GLY A 841 28.36 -23.42 15.06
C GLY A 841 27.17 -22.47 14.99
N GLU A 842 26.39 -22.55 13.91
CA GLU A 842 25.18 -21.71 13.72
C GLU A 842 24.14 -21.93 14.83
N GLY A 843 24.09 -23.12 15.43
CA GLY A 843 23.22 -23.47 16.54
C GLY A 843 23.78 -23.14 17.93
N ALA A 844 25.06 -22.76 18.03
CA ALA A 844 25.75 -22.57 19.31
C ALA A 844 25.06 -21.56 20.24
N PRO A 845 24.52 -20.40 19.79
CA PRO A 845 23.77 -19.50 20.67
C PRO A 845 22.56 -20.15 21.33
N LEU A 846 21.84 -21.01 20.60
CA LEU A 846 20.70 -21.75 21.14
C LEU A 846 21.15 -22.80 22.15
N VAL A 847 22.19 -23.58 21.82
CA VAL A 847 22.73 -24.60 22.72
C VAL A 847 23.21 -23.97 24.03
N LYS A 848 23.97 -22.87 23.97
CA LYS A 848 24.40 -22.10 25.14
C LYS A 848 23.19 -21.66 25.98
N ALA A 849 22.14 -21.15 25.35
CA ALA A 849 20.93 -20.74 26.07
C ALA A 849 20.18 -21.90 26.73
N LEU A 850 20.14 -23.08 26.11
CA LEU A 850 19.58 -24.29 26.72
C LEU A 850 20.40 -24.74 27.93
N PHE A 851 21.73 -24.75 27.84
CA PHE A 851 22.57 -25.02 29.03
C PHE A 851 22.31 -24.00 30.13
N THR A 852 22.31 -22.70 29.83
CA THR A 852 22.00 -21.67 30.84
C THR A 852 20.63 -21.90 31.48
N LEU A 853 19.62 -22.27 30.68
CA LEU A 853 18.26 -22.52 31.14
C LEU A 853 18.19 -23.69 32.14
N PHE A 854 18.86 -24.82 31.86
CA PHE A 854 18.80 -26.02 32.71
C PHE A 854 19.83 -26.02 33.84
N VAL A 855 20.94 -25.29 33.71
CA VAL A 855 21.97 -25.19 34.74
C VAL A 855 21.63 -24.14 35.79
N ARG A 856 21.00 -23.02 35.40
CA ARG A 856 20.67 -21.92 36.33
C ARG A 856 19.91 -22.39 37.58
N PRO A 857 18.91 -23.30 37.51
CA PRO A 857 18.22 -23.79 38.71
C PRO A 857 19.10 -24.56 39.71
N LEU A 858 20.24 -25.14 39.27
CA LEU A 858 21.19 -25.73 40.23
C LEU A 858 21.72 -24.69 41.21
N LYS A 859 21.79 -23.41 40.80
CA LYS A 859 22.24 -22.33 41.68
C LYS A 859 21.26 -22.09 42.84
N ASP A 860 20.00 -22.47 42.72
CA ASP A 860 19.05 -22.40 43.84
C ASP A 860 19.43 -23.37 44.99
N LYS A 861 20.40 -24.27 44.76
CA LYS A 861 20.99 -25.15 45.78
C LYS A 861 22.28 -24.61 46.41
N GLU A 862 22.67 -23.38 46.11
CA GLU A 862 23.89 -22.75 46.63
C GLU A 862 23.91 -22.68 48.16
N SER A 863 22.76 -22.45 48.81
CA SER A 863 22.67 -22.47 50.28
C SER A 863 22.91 -23.87 50.83
N THR A 864 22.26 -24.89 50.26
CA THR A 864 22.45 -26.31 50.64
C THR A 864 23.91 -26.74 50.47
N LEU A 865 24.57 -26.29 49.39
CA LEU A 865 25.99 -26.54 49.16
C LEU A 865 26.87 -25.84 50.21
N SER A 866 26.56 -24.59 50.56
CA SER A 866 27.31 -23.83 51.57
C SER A 866 27.18 -24.47 52.95
N ASP A 867 25.98 -24.93 53.31
CA ASP A 867 25.72 -25.64 54.56
C ASP A 867 26.48 -26.98 54.60
N LEU A 868 26.45 -27.74 53.50
CA LEU A 868 27.23 -28.97 53.36
C LEU A 868 28.73 -28.69 53.53
N GLN A 869 29.26 -27.65 52.88
CA GLN A 869 30.68 -27.29 52.97
C GLN A 869 31.09 -26.99 54.42
N GLY A 870 30.25 -26.29 55.19
CA GLY A 870 30.46 -26.06 56.62
C GLY A 870 30.48 -27.36 57.43
N GLN A 871 29.48 -28.22 57.23
CA GLN A 871 29.39 -29.52 57.92
C GLN A 871 30.56 -30.45 57.60
N LEU A 872 31.04 -30.45 56.34
CA LEU A 872 32.19 -31.24 55.93
C LEU A 872 33.48 -30.77 56.60
N GLU A 873 33.68 -29.46 56.76
CA GLU A 873 34.85 -28.92 57.44
C GLU A 873 34.85 -29.27 58.94
N GLU A 874 33.70 -29.19 59.61
CA GLU A 874 33.53 -29.62 61.00
C GLU A 874 33.81 -31.13 61.15
N ALA A 875 33.20 -31.97 60.30
CA ALA A 875 33.41 -33.41 60.33
C ALA A 875 34.86 -33.79 60.04
N ARG A 876 35.52 -33.09 59.11
CA ARG A 876 36.94 -33.28 58.81
C ARG A 876 37.81 -32.96 60.02
N GLN A 877 37.58 -31.83 60.68
CA GLN A 877 38.35 -31.43 61.86
C GLN A 877 38.15 -32.42 63.02
N ALA A 878 36.92 -32.87 63.24
CA ALA A 878 36.63 -33.87 64.28
C ALA A 878 37.33 -35.21 64.00
N LEU A 879 37.31 -35.70 62.75
CA LEU A 879 38.05 -36.90 62.35
C LEU A 879 39.56 -36.74 62.47
N ASP A 880 40.12 -35.63 61.97
CA ASP A 880 41.57 -35.35 62.05
C ASP A 880 42.04 -35.29 63.52
N ASN A 881 41.22 -34.73 64.42
CA ASN A 881 41.54 -34.68 65.84
C ASN A 881 41.41 -36.06 66.52
N LEU A 882 40.40 -36.85 66.18
CA LEU A 882 40.27 -38.22 66.67
C LEU A 882 41.46 -39.07 66.25
N GLU A 883 41.86 -39.03 64.98
CA GLU A 883 43.03 -39.76 64.46
C GLU A 883 44.32 -39.38 65.22
N LYS A 884 44.55 -38.07 65.44
CA LYS A 884 45.70 -37.59 66.24
C LYS A 884 45.68 -38.13 67.66
N VAL A 885 44.51 -38.18 68.30
CA VAL A 885 44.40 -38.70 69.67
C VAL A 885 44.61 -40.21 69.71
N CYS A 886 44.12 -40.96 68.72
CA CYS A 886 44.45 -42.38 68.57
C CYS A 886 45.97 -42.59 68.41
N GLU A 887 46.64 -41.80 67.58
CA GLU A 887 48.10 -41.85 67.43
C GLU A 887 48.86 -41.46 68.69
N ASN A 888 48.40 -40.42 69.40
CA ASN A 888 49.02 -39.97 70.65
C ASN A 888 48.85 -41.02 71.75
N LEU A 889 47.66 -41.63 71.88
CA LEU A 889 47.42 -42.69 72.86
C LEU A 889 48.33 -43.91 72.59
N ARG A 890 48.54 -44.28 71.32
CA ARG A 890 49.50 -45.32 70.91
C ARG A 890 50.94 -44.96 71.31
N LYS A 891 51.35 -43.70 71.14
CA LYS A 891 52.69 -43.23 71.55
C LYS A 891 52.84 -43.21 73.08
N ASN A 892 51.81 -42.78 73.80
CA ASN A 892 51.82 -42.62 75.25
C ASN A 892 51.99 -43.94 76.01
N LEU A 893 51.60 -45.07 75.40
CA LEU A 893 51.94 -46.42 75.91
C LEU A 893 53.46 -46.61 76.08
N TRP A 894 54.25 -46.05 75.18
CA TRP A 894 55.71 -46.17 75.20
C TRP A 894 56.38 -45.07 76.01
N GLU A 895 55.82 -43.85 75.97
CA GLU A 895 56.34 -42.70 76.71
C GLU A 895 56.09 -42.80 78.22
N TYR A 896 54.92 -43.30 78.64
CA TYR A 896 54.53 -43.48 80.05
C TYR A 896 54.73 -44.92 80.51
N ARG A 897 55.95 -45.42 80.35
CA ARG A 897 56.28 -46.84 80.54
C ARG A 897 56.06 -47.32 81.97
N LYS A 898 56.23 -46.47 83.00
CA LYS A 898 56.05 -46.89 84.40
C LYS A 898 54.57 -47.05 84.72
N ALA A 899 53.73 -46.14 84.24
CA ALA A 899 52.27 -46.19 84.33
C ALA A 899 51.71 -47.42 83.62
N SER A 900 52.15 -47.69 82.39
CA SER A 900 51.71 -48.86 81.64
C SER A 900 52.15 -50.17 82.29
N GLN A 901 53.37 -50.23 82.86
CA GLN A 901 53.84 -51.41 83.62
C GLN A 901 53.09 -51.60 84.94
N PHE A 902 52.83 -50.51 85.67
CA PHE A 902 52.13 -50.54 86.96
C PHE A 902 50.66 -50.94 86.83
N ALA A 903 49.98 -50.46 85.79
CA ALA A 903 48.59 -50.80 85.48
C ALA A 903 48.43 -52.09 84.65
N GLU A 904 49.52 -52.81 84.35
CA GLU A 904 49.56 -54.00 83.50
C GLU A 904 48.92 -53.80 82.10
N ILE A 905 48.98 -52.57 81.57
CA ILE A 905 48.39 -52.22 80.27
C ILE A 905 49.33 -52.67 79.15
N LYS A 906 48.81 -53.50 78.23
CA LYS A 906 49.49 -53.98 77.04
C LYS A 906 49.00 -53.24 75.80
N GLU A 907 49.76 -53.33 74.71
CA GLU A 907 49.39 -52.79 73.39
C GLU A 907 48.00 -53.26 72.94
N GLU A 908 47.67 -54.53 73.21
CA GLU A 908 46.36 -55.12 72.93
C GLU A 908 45.20 -54.38 73.62
N HIS A 909 45.39 -53.88 74.84
CA HIS A 909 44.36 -53.13 75.58
C HIS A 909 44.16 -51.70 75.02
N ILE A 910 45.22 -51.08 74.49
CA ILE A 910 45.14 -49.77 73.84
C ILE A 910 44.45 -49.90 72.48
N GLU A 911 44.79 -50.92 71.69
CA GLU A 911 44.11 -51.20 70.43
C GLU A 911 42.64 -51.61 70.65
N GLU A 912 42.31 -52.33 71.73
CA GLU A 912 40.92 -52.62 72.11
C GLU A 912 40.14 -51.34 72.46
N ALA A 913 40.71 -50.44 73.25
CA ALA A 913 40.09 -49.17 73.61
C ALA A 913 39.89 -48.24 72.39
N ILE A 914 40.87 -48.19 71.47
CA ILE A 914 40.74 -47.47 70.21
C ILE A 914 39.64 -48.11 69.37
N SER A 915 39.66 -49.44 69.21
CA SER A 915 38.66 -50.17 68.42
C SER A 915 37.25 -50.06 68.98
N GLU A 916 37.05 -49.98 70.29
CA GLU A 916 35.74 -49.79 70.92
C GLU A 916 35.16 -48.41 70.56
N VAL A 917 36.01 -47.39 70.52
CA VAL A 917 35.62 -46.02 70.16
C VAL A 917 35.43 -45.85 68.65
N THR A 918 36.16 -46.61 67.83
CA THR A 918 36.15 -46.50 66.37
C THR A 918 35.34 -47.61 65.67
N SER A 919 34.54 -48.40 66.36
CA SER A 919 33.66 -49.42 65.74
C SER A 919 32.19 -49.01 65.78
N LEU A 920 31.81 -48.09 64.89
CA LEU A 920 30.42 -47.68 64.71
C LEU A 920 29.74 -48.54 63.64
N ARG A 921 28.46 -48.86 63.83
CA ARG A 921 27.66 -49.61 62.85
C ARG A 921 26.53 -48.76 62.27
N GLY A 922 26.21 -49.00 60.99
CA GLY A 922 25.12 -48.37 60.25
C GLY A 922 25.54 -47.14 59.44
N ARG A 923 24.55 -46.45 58.87
CA ARG A 923 24.69 -45.14 58.24
C ARG A 923 24.35 -44.04 59.22
N ILE A 924 25.17 -42.99 59.25
CA ILE A 924 24.99 -41.83 60.15
C ILE A 924 25.08 -40.53 59.35
N THR A 925 24.54 -39.44 59.91
CA THR A 925 24.63 -38.11 59.29
C THR A 925 25.98 -37.45 59.58
N LEU A 926 26.35 -36.41 58.83
CA LEU A 926 27.59 -35.65 59.06
C LEU A 926 27.66 -35.08 60.48
N ARG A 927 26.54 -34.59 61.02
CA ARG A 927 26.49 -34.07 62.39
C ARG A 927 26.74 -35.17 63.42
N GLN A 928 26.13 -36.34 63.24
CA GLN A 928 26.36 -37.49 64.11
C GLN A 928 27.80 -38.01 64.01
N LEU A 929 28.42 -37.91 62.83
CA LEU A 929 29.82 -38.23 62.63
C LEU A 929 30.71 -37.28 63.45
N THR A 930 30.48 -35.97 63.39
CA THR A 930 31.20 -34.97 64.19
C THR A 930 31.03 -35.24 65.69
N GLU A 931 29.80 -35.39 66.17
CA GLU A 931 29.50 -35.65 67.59
C GLU A 931 30.17 -36.93 68.10
N LYS A 932 30.09 -38.03 67.34
CA LYS A 932 30.71 -39.31 67.74
C LYS A 932 32.24 -39.28 67.66
N ALA A 933 32.81 -38.58 66.68
CA ALA A 933 34.25 -38.42 66.59
C ALA A 933 34.79 -37.58 67.75
N ASP A 934 34.07 -36.53 68.17
CA ASP A 934 34.42 -35.73 69.35
C ASP A 934 34.23 -36.47 70.68
N ASP A 935 33.15 -37.23 70.85
CA ASP A 935 32.94 -38.09 72.03
C ASP A 935 34.07 -39.12 72.15
N GLY A 936 34.44 -39.74 71.02
CA GLY A 936 35.54 -40.68 70.95
C GLY A 936 36.88 -40.02 71.31
N ARG A 937 37.11 -38.83 70.78
CA ARG A 937 38.30 -38.02 71.09
C ARG A 937 38.40 -37.74 72.59
N GLN A 938 37.32 -37.25 73.22
CA GLN A 938 37.33 -36.93 74.66
C GLN A 938 37.57 -38.17 75.52
N ARG A 939 37.01 -39.32 75.16
CA ARG A 939 37.25 -40.59 75.88
C ARG A 939 38.71 -41.02 75.80
N LEU A 940 39.31 -40.97 74.61
CA LEU A 940 40.71 -41.36 74.41
C LEU A 940 41.68 -40.33 75.01
N GLU A 941 41.37 -39.03 74.97
CA GLU A 941 42.13 -37.97 75.67
C GLU A 941 42.09 -38.17 77.18
N SER A 942 40.93 -38.51 77.75
CA SER A 942 40.81 -38.81 79.19
C SER A 942 41.67 -40.02 79.59
N LEU A 943 41.64 -41.10 78.80
CA LEU A 943 42.53 -42.25 79.02
C LEU A 943 44.01 -41.87 78.93
N SER A 944 44.37 -41.04 77.94
CA SER A 944 45.71 -40.50 77.77
C SER A 944 46.16 -39.66 78.98
N SER A 945 45.31 -38.78 79.50
CA SER A 945 45.61 -37.96 80.68
C SER A 945 45.69 -38.79 81.96
N LEU A 946 44.88 -39.85 82.10
CA LEU A 946 44.96 -40.78 83.23
C LEU A 946 46.29 -41.55 83.24
N LEU A 947 46.79 -41.95 82.07
CA LEU A 947 48.12 -42.57 81.94
C LEU A 947 49.24 -41.60 82.34
N GLU A 948 49.18 -40.35 81.88
CA GLU A 948 50.15 -39.31 82.24
C GLU A 948 50.15 -39.01 83.75
N GLU A 949 48.97 -38.86 84.36
CA GLU A 949 48.83 -38.61 85.80
C GLU A 949 49.34 -39.80 86.62
N LEU A 950 49.05 -41.03 86.19
CA LEU A 950 49.57 -42.23 86.84
C LEU A 950 51.10 -42.29 86.79
N GLU A 951 51.72 -41.91 85.66
CA GLU A 951 53.19 -41.83 85.54
C GLU A 951 53.76 -40.82 86.54
N LYS A 952 53.16 -39.61 86.62
CA LYS A 952 53.56 -38.57 87.58
C LYS A 952 53.42 -39.04 89.02
N GLN A 953 52.34 -39.73 89.37
CA GLN A 953 52.15 -40.23 90.74
C GLN A 953 53.12 -41.37 91.08
N ILE A 954 53.45 -42.25 90.13
CA ILE A 954 54.47 -43.28 90.33
C ILE A 954 55.85 -42.65 90.51
N ASP A 955 56.16 -41.57 89.79
CA ASP A 955 57.41 -40.82 89.96
C ASP A 955 57.48 -40.12 91.32
N LEU A 956 56.38 -39.53 91.78
CA LEU A 956 56.27 -38.91 93.10
C LEU A 956 56.41 -39.96 94.22
N LEU A 957 55.76 -41.12 94.07
CA LEU A 957 55.89 -42.26 94.98
C LEU A 957 57.33 -42.78 95.02
N SER A 958 57.99 -42.88 93.86
CA SER A 958 59.39 -43.31 93.76
C SER A 958 60.35 -42.31 94.42
N GLN A 959 60.10 -41.01 94.27
CA GLN A 959 60.84 -39.95 94.98
C GLN A 959 60.63 -40.04 96.50
N ASN A 960 59.38 -40.15 96.96
CA ASN A 960 59.04 -40.28 98.38
C ASN A 960 59.64 -41.56 99.01
N PHE A 961 59.65 -42.69 98.29
CA PHE A 961 60.30 -43.94 98.74
C PHE A 961 61.82 -43.79 98.84
N ASN A 962 62.44 -43.07 97.90
CA ASN A 962 63.87 -42.77 97.91
C ASN A 962 64.27 -41.79 99.03
N GLU A 963 63.38 -40.86 99.41
CA GLU A 963 63.58 -39.98 100.57
C GLU A 963 63.44 -40.76 101.90
N LEU A 964 62.48 -41.68 102.01
CA LEU A 964 62.29 -42.56 103.18
C LEU A 964 63.39 -43.63 103.37
N THR A 965 64.17 -43.94 102.33
CA THR A 965 65.30 -44.90 102.39
C THR A 965 66.66 -44.22 102.60
N ARG A 966 66.72 -42.87 102.58
CA ARG A 966 67.94 -42.08 102.83
C ARG A 966 67.98 -41.37 104.19
N GLY A 967 66.88 -41.38 104.96
CA GLY A 967 66.85 -41.04 106.39
C GLY A 967 66.78 -42.30 107.24
#